data_AF-A0A661FDE9-F1
#
_entry.id   AF-A0A661FDE9-F1
#
_cell.length_a   1.000
_cell.length_b   1.000
_cell.length_c   1.000
_cell.angle_alpha   90.00
_cell.angle_beta   90.00
_cell.angle_gamma   90.00
#
_symmetry.space_group_name_H-M   'P 1'
#
loop_
_entity.id
_entity.type
_entity.pdbx_description
1 polymer ?
#
loop_
_entity_poly.entity_id
_entity_poly.type
_entity_poly.pdbx_seq_one_letter_code
_entity_poly.pdbx_strand_id
1 'polypeptide(L)'
;IVSLILTAVVCGLFYLLGTDALTGLFDNRAVEFLKLLGSGSRFDSITRGVIDLRDLYYYVSLVGVFLTLNVFALEWLRWAGNPTNANHRRWGLVTVLLVANFLTANLWLAPVGWARADLTEGNVYSISQATRSYLAQLQEPLLIRGYFSAQTHPLLAPLVPRLRDLLQEYAVAGEGKVWVEFIDPQEHPELEQEANEKYEIQPVPFQFASKYQATVVNSYFNILIQYGDQYQVLGFSDLIEVKMQSEADLEVELRNPEYDITQSIKKILYAYQGSGELFDNIPHPVSFKGYISNDEKLPEVLKTLRKELDALLNELTQRSGGMLNIDIRDPDAEGGILANQIKSEFGFRPMAASLLDTNTFWFYMVLEGDGRIIQVPLPEQYDKAGLERGMQAALKRFSRGFLKTVALHTPVTTPGMFGMPASGKRFDQLRGALAETYNLASANMQSGRIPDDTDLLLLVSPDKLDIKQLFAVDQFLMRGGTVVVATSPFDIDIQDRLSVRKNESALVSWLGHHGIVLEEQLVLDPQNASFPIPIERRVDGYVFRETRMVSYPYFGDIRSVGIGQDGGLTMGIDQVTMTWPSPISLDEHMNQYRKVARLLHSSDQAWTSASMEIEPDFQMYGELGFPIGDQPGAQLLAVAVEGRFESYFKDKPSPLLTTEEETDAVGEPMEGEEKAPVITRVIDRSPGSARIIVFASGSFLTDTMLDLASSGMGTRYLKPIQLVENALDWSLEDRGLLAIRGRANFSRTLNPLDRESQLFWEYLNYGLPLFGLFLIALIRRQTNKRAASRYAAVLGTAEYGRV
;
A
#
# COMPACT_ATOMS: atom_id res chain seq x y z
N ILE A 1 36.00 -34.33 30.47
CA ILE A 1 36.06 -32.98 31.07
C ILE A 1 36.97 -32.06 30.25
N VAL A 2 38.28 -32.30 30.13
CA VAL A 2 39.19 -31.44 29.33
C VAL A 2 38.75 -31.26 27.87
N SER A 3 38.41 -32.33 27.16
CA SER A 3 37.91 -32.24 25.77
C SER A 3 36.58 -31.49 25.65
N LEU A 4 35.68 -31.61 26.64
CA LEU A 4 34.42 -30.86 26.67
C LEU A 4 34.70 -29.36 26.83
N ILE A 5 35.57 -29.00 27.76
CA ILE A 5 35.97 -27.59 28.00
C ILE A 5 36.64 -27.02 26.75
N LEU A 6 37.58 -27.75 26.13
CA LEU A 6 38.25 -27.32 24.92
C LEU A 6 37.26 -27.11 23.76
N THR A 7 36.30 -28.02 23.60
CA THR A 7 35.26 -27.92 22.57
C THR A 7 34.37 -26.70 22.82
N ALA A 8 33.93 -26.50 24.06
CA ALA A 8 33.11 -25.34 24.43
C ALA A 8 33.85 -24.02 24.19
N VAL A 9 35.16 -23.95 24.48
CA VAL A 9 35.99 -22.78 24.22
C VAL A 9 36.13 -22.51 22.72
N VAL A 10 36.44 -23.54 21.92
CA VAL A 10 36.59 -23.38 20.46
C VAL A 10 35.26 -22.96 19.82
N CYS A 11 34.15 -23.64 20.16
CA CYS A 11 32.82 -23.26 19.67
C CYS A 11 32.42 -21.85 20.14
N GLY A 12 32.71 -21.50 21.39
CA GLY A 12 32.47 -20.16 21.92
C GLY A 12 33.27 -19.09 21.17
N LEU A 13 34.51 -19.38 20.79
CA LEU A 13 35.35 -18.45 20.02
C LEU A 13 34.80 -18.27 18.60
N PHE A 14 34.43 -19.35 17.90
CA PHE A 14 33.75 -19.26 16.60
C PHE A 14 32.43 -18.49 16.67
N TYR A 15 31.67 -18.66 17.75
CA TYR A 15 30.44 -17.90 17.96
C TYR A 15 30.72 -16.41 18.16
N LEU A 16 31.65 -16.06 19.05
CA LEU A 16 31.95 -14.68 19.44
C LEU A 16 32.56 -13.85 18.30
N LEU A 17 33.34 -14.46 17.40
CA LEU A 17 33.97 -13.75 16.26
C LEU A 17 32.95 -12.95 15.43
N GLY A 18 31.71 -13.42 15.30
CA GLY A 18 30.67 -12.75 14.50
C GLY A 18 29.65 -11.94 15.30
N THR A 19 29.84 -11.77 16.62
CA THR A 19 28.88 -11.07 17.48
C THR A 19 29.07 -9.56 17.45
N ASP A 20 27.97 -8.81 17.54
CA ASP A 20 27.99 -7.33 17.51
C ASP A 20 28.87 -6.72 18.61
N ALA A 21 28.93 -7.37 19.78
CA ALA A 21 29.79 -6.96 20.89
C ALA A 21 31.30 -6.98 20.54
N LEU A 22 31.73 -7.91 19.69
CA LEU A 22 33.12 -8.01 19.24
C LEU A 22 33.33 -7.16 17.98
N THR A 23 32.40 -7.20 17.03
CA THR A 23 32.55 -6.46 15.77
C THR A 23 32.44 -4.96 15.95
N GLY A 24 31.70 -4.47 16.94
CA GLY A 24 31.63 -3.03 17.25
C GLY A 24 32.95 -2.40 17.71
N LEU A 25 34.00 -3.19 17.93
CA LEU A 25 35.34 -2.74 18.32
C LEU A 25 36.30 -2.56 17.14
N PHE A 26 35.88 -2.88 15.91
CA PHE A 26 36.73 -2.89 14.71
C PHE A 26 36.11 -2.10 13.55
N ASP A 27 36.95 -1.63 12.62
CA ASP A 27 36.51 -0.95 11.39
C ASP A 27 35.73 -1.89 10.44
N ASN A 28 34.87 -1.33 9.58
CA ASN A 28 33.94 -2.04 8.69
C ASN A 28 34.56 -3.22 7.90
N ARG A 29 35.79 -3.09 7.40
CA ARG A 29 36.47 -4.18 6.65
C ARG A 29 36.87 -5.36 7.55
N ALA A 30 37.32 -5.08 8.76
CA ALA A 30 37.66 -6.13 9.73
C ALA A 30 36.39 -6.81 10.26
N VAL A 31 35.31 -6.04 10.42
CA VAL A 31 33.97 -6.55 10.78
C VAL A 31 33.45 -7.54 9.76
N GLU A 32 33.51 -7.23 8.46
CA GLU A 32 33.08 -8.16 7.41
C GLU A 32 33.86 -9.47 7.47
N PHE A 33 35.19 -9.40 7.63
CA PHE A 33 36.03 -10.60 7.73
C PHE A 33 35.69 -11.45 8.97
N LEU A 34 35.47 -10.80 10.11
CA LEU A 34 35.07 -11.46 11.36
C LEU A 34 33.68 -12.11 11.23
N LYS A 35 32.72 -11.45 10.58
CA LYS A 35 31.38 -11.99 10.29
C LYS A 35 31.41 -13.17 9.31
N LEU A 36 32.37 -13.22 8.39
CA LEU A 36 32.54 -14.37 7.49
C LEU A 36 33.00 -15.63 8.24
N LEU A 37 33.84 -15.47 9.26
CA LEU A 37 34.39 -16.57 10.07
C LEU A 37 33.48 -16.98 11.24
N GLY A 38 32.66 -16.05 11.73
CA GLY A 38 31.77 -16.25 12.87
C GLY A 38 30.64 -17.24 12.57
N SER A 39 30.43 -18.21 13.46
CA SER A 39 29.29 -19.13 13.34
C SER A 39 27.97 -18.50 13.80
N GLY A 40 28.03 -17.45 14.62
CA GLY A 40 26.85 -16.73 15.14
C GLY A 40 26.15 -15.90 14.07
N SER A 41 26.91 -15.10 13.32
CA SER A 41 26.40 -14.28 12.19
C SER A 41 25.72 -15.14 11.11
N ARG A 42 26.27 -16.33 10.83
CA ARG A 42 25.70 -17.31 9.90
C ARG A 42 24.45 -18.00 10.43
N PHE A 43 24.34 -18.12 11.75
CA PHE A 43 23.17 -18.73 12.41
C PHE A 43 22.00 -17.74 12.43
N ASP A 44 22.29 -16.45 12.50
CA ASP A 44 21.31 -15.37 12.64
C ASP A 44 20.34 -15.28 11.44
N SER A 45 20.80 -15.62 10.23
CA SER A 45 19.90 -15.79 9.07
C SER A 45 18.88 -16.91 9.31
N ILE A 46 19.34 -18.04 9.85
CA ILE A 46 18.51 -19.24 10.08
C ILE A 46 17.50 -19.01 11.20
N THR A 47 17.90 -18.33 12.29
CA THR A 47 16.98 -17.97 13.38
C THR A 47 15.88 -17.01 12.92
N ARG A 48 16.16 -16.18 11.90
CA ARG A 48 15.18 -15.33 11.23
C ARG A 48 14.30 -16.06 10.20
N GLY A 49 14.48 -17.37 10.00
CA GLY A 49 13.70 -18.14 9.03
C GLY A 49 14.22 -18.08 7.60
N VAL A 50 15.45 -17.60 7.39
CA VAL A 50 16.11 -17.53 6.08
C VAL A 50 17.19 -18.60 6.00
N ILE A 51 17.12 -19.43 4.96
CA ILE A 51 18.13 -20.44 4.68
C ILE A 51 18.94 -20.05 3.44
N ASP A 52 20.20 -19.68 3.65
CA ASP A 52 21.16 -19.41 2.59
C ASP A 52 22.05 -20.64 2.34
N LEU A 53 22.29 -20.99 1.07
CA LEU A 53 23.21 -22.05 0.69
C LEU A 53 24.62 -21.84 1.24
N ARG A 54 25.08 -20.59 1.33
CA ARG A 54 26.39 -20.21 1.87
C ARG A 54 26.51 -20.56 3.35
N ASP A 55 25.45 -20.29 4.11
CA ASP A 55 25.41 -20.55 5.55
C ASP A 55 25.35 -22.06 5.83
N LEU A 56 24.54 -22.80 5.06
CA LEU A 56 24.52 -24.27 5.12
C LEU A 56 25.89 -24.88 4.78
N TYR A 57 26.51 -24.42 3.70
CA TYR A 57 27.81 -24.92 3.28
C TYR A 57 28.89 -24.61 4.31
N TYR A 58 28.84 -23.45 4.97
CA TYR A 58 29.74 -23.10 6.06
C TYR A 58 29.68 -24.16 7.17
N TYR A 59 28.49 -24.53 7.66
CA TYR A 59 28.38 -25.57 8.69
C TYR A 59 28.82 -26.94 8.20
N VAL A 60 28.47 -27.33 6.97
CA VAL A 60 28.94 -28.58 6.37
C VAL A 60 30.46 -28.61 6.27
N SER A 61 31.07 -27.48 5.90
CA SER A 61 32.52 -27.34 5.80
C SER A 61 33.21 -27.41 7.17
N LEU A 62 32.61 -26.80 8.20
CA LEU A 62 33.11 -26.87 9.58
C LEU A 62 33.09 -28.31 10.08
N VAL A 63 31.97 -29.01 9.89
CA VAL A 63 31.83 -30.43 10.21
C VAL A 63 32.87 -31.26 9.43
N GLY A 64 32.99 -31.03 8.13
CA GLY A 64 33.94 -31.71 7.25
C GLY A 64 35.39 -31.53 7.70
N VAL A 65 35.80 -30.30 8.05
CA VAL A 65 37.14 -29.98 8.55
C VAL A 65 37.42 -30.72 9.85
N PHE A 66 36.52 -30.62 10.85
CA PHE A 66 36.74 -31.28 12.14
C PHE A 66 36.70 -32.81 12.03
N LEU A 67 35.84 -33.39 11.19
CA LEU A 67 35.86 -34.83 10.91
C LEU A 67 37.17 -35.27 10.25
N THR A 68 37.66 -34.50 9.28
CA THR A 68 38.94 -34.76 8.59
C THR A 68 40.11 -34.70 9.58
N LEU A 69 40.13 -33.69 10.45
CA LEU A 69 41.14 -33.55 11.50
C LEU A 69 41.04 -34.66 12.55
N ASN A 70 39.83 -35.11 12.89
CA ASN A 70 39.62 -36.22 13.83
C ASN A 70 40.13 -37.55 13.24
N VAL A 71 39.80 -37.84 11.98
CA VAL A 71 40.34 -39.01 11.27
C VAL A 71 41.87 -38.96 11.22
N PHE A 72 42.44 -37.80 10.89
CA PHE A 72 43.90 -37.60 10.91
C PHE A 72 44.50 -37.81 12.31
N ALA A 73 43.86 -37.30 13.36
CA ALA A 73 44.33 -37.48 14.74
C ALA A 73 44.29 -38.96 15.17
N LEU A 74 43.23 -39.69 14.84
CA LEU A 74 43.12 -41.13 15.09
C LEU A 74 44.20 -41.91 14.36
N GLU A 75 44.45 -41.58 13.09
CA GLU A 75 45.46 -42.24 12.29
C GLU A 75 46.88 -41.89 12.76
N TRP A 76 47.11 -40.65 13.17
CA TRP A 76 48.35 -40.21 13.80
C TRP A 76 48.66 -40.98 15.09
N LEU A 77 47.65 -41.22 15.93
CA LEU A 77 47.79 -42.06 17.13
C LEU A 77 48.12 -43.51 16.79
N ARG A 78 47.62 -44.04 15.65
CA ARG A 78 47.95 -45.41 15.18
C ARG A 78 49.40 -45.53 14.69
N TRP A 79 50.04 -44.42 14.33
CA TRP A 79 51.44 -44.40 13.92
C TRP A 79 52.41 -44.28 15.10
N ALA A 80 51.92 -44.08 16.32
CA ALA A 80 52.76 -43.96 17.51
C ALA A 80 53.65 -45.21 17.69
N GLY A 81 54.97 -45.03 17.56
CA GLY A 81 55.98 -46.11 17.64
C GLY A 81 56.53 -46.59 16.30
N ASN A 82 55.96 -46.18 15.15
CA ASN A 82 56.49 -46.47 13.82
C ASN A 82 57.43 -45.36 13.30
N PRO A 83 58.48 -45.69 12.54
CA PRO A 83 59.30 -44.69 11.84
C PRO A 83 58.45 -43.94 10.80
N THR A 84 58.77 -42.67 10.57
CA THR A 84 58.06 -41.83 9.61
C THR A 84 58.18 -42.41 8.20
N ASN A 85 57.03 -42.74 7.58
CA ASN A 85 56.98 -43.35 6.26
C ASN A 85 56.32 -42.41 5.22
N ALA A 86 56.54 -42.65 3.92
CA ALA A 86 55.93 -41.87 2.83
C ALA A 86 54.39 -41.85 2.91
N ASN A 87 53.79 -42.90 3.45
CA ASN A 87 52.35 -42.97 3.68
C ASN A 87 51.87 -41.98 4.76
N HIS A 88 52.67 -41.69 5.80
CA HIS A 88 52.32 -40.67 6.79
C HIS A 88 52.29 -39.27 6.14
N ARG A 89 53.26 -38.99 5.24
CA ARG A 89 53.27 -37.75 4.45
C ARG A 89 52.06 -37.65 3.51
N ARG A 90 51.67 -38.74 2.85
CA ARG A 90 50.48 -38.77 1.99
C ARG A 90 49.20 -38.49 2.77
N TRP A 91 49.02 -39.10 3.94
CA TRP A 91 47.87 -38.82 4.81
C TRP A 91 47.82 -37.37 5.28
N GLY A 92 48.97 -36.79 5.65
CA GLY A 92 49.06 -35.36 5.96
C GLY A 92 48.67 -34.49 4.76
N LEU A 93 49.16 -34.83 3.56
CA LEU A 93 48.88 -34.08 2.33
C LEU A 93 47.39 -34.16 1.94
N VAL A 94 46.76 -35.34 2.02
CA VAL A 94 45.31 -35.52 1.80
C VAL A 94 44.50 -34.70 2.79
N THR A 95 44.88 -34.71 4.07
CA THR A 95 44.22 -33.92 5.12
C THR A 95 44.29 -32.43 4.80
N VAL A 96 45.48 -31.93 4.45
CA VAL A 96 45.68 -30.53 4.07
C VAL A 96 44.86 -30.16 2.84
N LEU A 97 44.85 -30.99 1.80
CA LEU A 97 44.06 -30.72 0.59
C LEU A 97 42.56 -30.73 0.85
N LEU A 98 42.06 -31.63 1.69
CA LEU A 98 40.64 -31.67 2.06
C LEU A 98 40.23 -30.44 2.87
N VAL A 99 41.03 -30.07 3.88
CA VAL A 99 40.78 -28.85 4.66
C VAL A 99 40.84 -27.61 3.76
N ALA A 100 41.86 -27.51 2.90
CA ALA A 100 41.98 -26.43 1.93
C ALA A 100 40.76 -26.37 1.02
N ASN A 101 40.31 -27.51 0.46
CA ASN A 101 39.14 -27.60 -0.40
C ASN A 101 37.87 -27.07 0.28
N PHE A 102 37.60 -27.48 1.52
CA PHE A 102 36.47 -26.97 2.30
C PHE A 102 36.55 -25.45 2.50
N LEU A 103 37.72 -24.92 2.81
CA LEU A 103 37.92 -23.47 2.99
C LEU A 103 37.78 -22.70 1.67
N THR A 104 38.41 -23.15 0.58
CA THR A 104 38.30 -22.49 -0.73
C THR A 104 36.90 -22.52 -1.30
N ALA A 105 36.14 -23.59 -1.05
CA ALA A 105 34.76 -23.67 -1.53
C ALA A 105 33.84 -22.65 -0.84
N ASN A 106 34.09 -22.30 0.43
CA ASN A 106 33.38 -21.19 1.09
C ASN A 106 33.66 -19.86 0.39
N LEU A 107 34.91 -19.60 -0.01
CA LEU A 107 35.28 -18.40 -0.75
C LEU A 107 34.67 -18.38 -2.16
N TRP A 108 34.61 -19.53 -2.82
CA TRP A 108 34.02 -19.67 -4.15
C TRP A 108 32.50 -19.50 -4.13
N LEU A 109 31.82 -19.90 -3.05
CA LEU A 109 30.38 -19.70 -2.86
C LEU A 109 30.00 -18.31 -2.35
N ALA A 110 30.95 -17.51 -1.87
CA ALA A 110 30.70 -16.15 -1.38
C ALA A 110 29.86 -15.26 -2.33
N PRO A 111 30.10 -15.22 -3.67
CA PRO A 111 29.30 -14.42 -4.59
C PRO A 111 27.93 -15.01 -4.94
N VAL A 112 27.61 -16.25 -4.50
CA VAL A 112 26.33 -16.90 -4.81
C VAL A 112 25.25 -16.36 -3.86
N GLY A 113 24.64 -15.23 -4.22
CA GLY A 113 23.57 -14.60 -3.44
C GLY A 113 22.14 -15.05 -3.81
N TRP A 114 21.94 -15.71 -4.95
CA TRP A 114 20.63 -16.07 -5.46
C TRP A 114 20.05 -17.36 -4.87
N ALA A 115 20.90 -18.24 -4.31
CA ALA A 115 20.49 -19.54 -3.76
C ALA A 115 20.08 -19.40 -2.28
N ARG A 116 18.99 -18.66 -2.06
CA ARG A 116 18.42 -18.35 -0.75
C ARG A 116 16.94 -18.74 -0.72
N ALA A 117 16.51 -19.34 0.37
CA ALA A 117 15.11 -19.65 0.64
C ALA A 117 14.64 -18.88 1.88
N ASP A 118 13.58 -18.09 1.73
CA ASP A 118 12.87 -17.48 2.85
C ASP A 118 11.70 -18.41 3.24
N LEU A 119 11.72 -18.89 4.48
CA LEU A 119 10.69 -19.77 5.04
C LEU A 119 9.76 -19.04 6.02
N THR A 120 9.87 -17.71 6.12
CA THR A 120 8.99 -16.92 6.98
C THR A 120 7.57 -16.88 6.43
N GLU A 121 6.58 -16.80 7.32
CA GLU A 121 5.19 -16.61 6.94
C GLU A 121 5.06 -15.27 6.18
N GLY A 122 4.61 -15.34 4.91
CA GLY A 122 4.54 -14.17 4.04
C GLY A 122 5.85 -13.80 3.33
N ASN A 123 6.94 -14.57 3.50
CA ASN A 123 8.29 -14.33 2.98
C ASN A 123 8.82 -12.89 3.24
N VAL A 124 8.81 -12.45 4.50
CA VAL A 124 9.12 -11.08 4.96
C VAL A 124 10.54 -10.62 4.61
N TYR A 125 11.48 -11.55 4.39
CA TYR A 125 12.86 -11.27 4.02
C TYR A 125 13.11 -11.40 2.52
N SER A 126 12.06 -11.45 1.70
CA SER A 126 12.15 -11.45 0.25
C SER A 126 11.17 -10.46 -0.38
N ILE A 127 11.64 -9.75 -1.39
CA ILE A 127 10.78 -8.80 -2.11
C ILE A 127 9.67 -9.53 -2.88
N SER A 128 8.53 -8.86 -2.98
CA SER A 128 7.32 -9.37 -3.60
C SER A 128 7.46 -9.53 -5.10
N GLN A 129 6.56 -10.35 -5.67
CA GLN A 129 6.44 -10.47 -7.12
C GLN A 129 6.04 -9.14 -7.78
N ALA A 130 5.28 -8.29 -7.07
CA ALA A 130 4.91 -6.96 -7.53
C ALA A 130 6.14 -6.06 -7.66
N THR A 131 6.98 -5.99 -6.63
CA THR A 131 8.25 -5.25 -6.65
C THR A 131 9.14 -5.73 -7.80
N ARG A 132 9.32 -7.05 -7.98
CA ARG A 132 10.07 -7.61 -9.12
C ARG A 132 9.51 -7.17 -10.47
N SER A 133 8.18 -7.08 -10.59
CA SER A 133 7.50 -6.65 -11.82
C SER A 133 7.74 -5.18 -12.15
N TYR A 134 7.86 -4.30 -11.14
CA TYR A 134 8.25 -2.89 -11.36
C TYR A 134 9.74 -2.77 -11.69
N LEU A 135 10.62 -3.51 -11.02
CA LEU A 135 12.06 -3.51 -11.31
C LEU A 135 12.34 -4.02 -12.74
N ALA A 136 11.56 -4.98 -13.24
CA ALA A 136 11.69 -5.47 -14.61
C ALA A 136 11.36 -4.40 -15.68
N GLN A 137 10.57 -3.38 -15.32
CA GLN A 137 10.19 -2.29 -16.22
C GLN A 137 11.27 -1.20 -16.33
N LEU A 138 12.31 -1.23 -15.50
CA LEU A 138 13.41 -0.27 -15.56
C LEU A 138 14.12 -0.37 -16.92
N GLN A 139 14.24 0.77 -17.59
CA GLN A 139 14.98 0.91 -18.85
C GLN A 139 16.39 1.46 -18.60
N GLU A 140 16.50 2.40 -17.66
CA GLU A 140 17.75 2.99 -17.20
C GLU A 140 18.19 2.42 -15.84
N PRO A 141 19.43 2.67 -15.39
CA PRO A 141 19.85 2.35 -14.04
C PRO A 141 19.08 3.14 -12.98
N LEU A 142 18.56 2.44 -11.97
CA LEU A 142 17.96 2.97 -10.75
C LEU A 142 19.01 3.02 -9.64
N LEU A 143 19.25 4.19 -9.05
CA LEU A 143 20.10 4.34 -7.87
C LEU A 143 19.24 4.39 -6.61
N ILE A 144 19.54 3.53 -5.64
CA ILE A 144 18.96 3.60 -4.29
C ILE A 144 20.09 3.83 -3.29
N ARG A 145 20.10 4.99 -2.66
CA ARG A 145 21.16 5.43 -1.75
C ARG A 145 20.63 5.61 -0.33
N GLY A 146 21.14 4.82 0.60
CA GLY A 146 20.82 4.92 2.03
C GLY A 146 21.79 5.85 2.76
N TYR A 147 21.27 6.95 3.30
CA TYR A 147 21.98 7.89 4.15
C TYR A 147 21.74 7.52 5.61
N PHE A 148 22.71 6.84 6.22
CA PHE A 148 22.60 6.33 7.60
C PHE A 148 23.85 6.71 8.39
N SER A 149 23.68 7.44 9.49
CA SER A 149 24.78 7.78 10.39
C SER A 149 25.27 6.56 11.17
N ALA A 150 26.59 6.37 11.27
CA ALA A 150 27.21 5.30 12.04
C ALA A 150 26.92 5.44 13.54
N GLN A 151 26.86 6.68 14.04
CA GLN A 151 26.44 7.00 15.40
C GLN A 151 24.99 7.53 15.37
N THR A 152 24.04 6.64 15.64
CA THR A 152 22.60 6.95 15.66
C THR A 152 21.97 6.61 17.00
N HIS A 153 20.68 6.93 17.15
CA HIS A 153 19.90 6.60 18.33
C HIS A 153 19.91 5.07 18.58
N PRO A 154 20.07 4.57 19.82
CA PRO A 154 20.09 3.13 20.11
C PRO A 154 18.86 2.34 19.63
N LEU A 155 17.71 3.01 19.50
CA LEU A 155 16.49 2.41 18.95
C LEU A 155 16.47 2.33 17.41
N LEU A 156 17.30 3.13 16.71
CA LEU A 156 17.40 3.12 15.24
C LEU A 156 18.52 2.23 14.73
N ALA A 157 19.61 2.08 15.50
CA ALA A 157 20.75 1.25 15.12
C ALA A 157 20.36 -0.20 14.71
N PRO A 158 19.39 -0.88 15.35
CA PRO A 158 18.97 -2.22 14.95
C PRO A 158 18.17 -2.27 13.64
N LEU A 159 17.63 -1.15 13.17
CA LEU A 159 16.78 -1.07 11.97
C LEU A 159 17.61 -0.91 10.70
N VAL A 160 18.78 -0.25 10.79
CA VAL A 160 19.67 -0.01 9.64
C VAL A 160 20.10 -1.31 8.94
N PRO A 161 20.55 -2.38 9.64
CA PRO A 161 20.88 -3.65 8.99
C PRO A 161 19.70 -4.26 8.22
N ARG A 162 18.48 -4.17 8.77
CA ARG A 162 17.27 -4.71 8.10
C ARG A 162 16.97 -3.96 6.79
N LEU A 163 17.12 -2.63 6.79
CA LEU A 163 16.99 -1.83 5.57
C LEU A 163 18.10 -2.11 4.57
N ARG A 164 19.34 -2.30 5.02
CA ARG A 164 20.47 -2.68 4.16
C ARG A 164 20.20 -4.02 3.45
N ASP A 165 19.74 -5.01 4.20
CA ASP A 165 19.39 -6.32 3.65
C ASP A 165 18.25 -6.22 2.63
N LEU A 166 17.19 -5.46 2.96
CA LEU A 166 16.09 -5.22 2.04
C LEU A 166 16.57 -4.55 0.75
N LEU A 167 17.32 -3.46 0.84
CA LEU A 167 17.85 -2.75 -0.33
C LEU A 167 18.77 -3.63 -1.17
N GLN A 168 19.58 -4.48 -0.54
CA GLN A 168 20.40 -5.45 -1.27
C GLN A 168 19.55 -6.44 -2.08
N GLU A 169 18.38 -6.85 -1.59
CA GLU A 169 17.44 -7.69 -2.35
C GLU A 169 16.89 -6.97 -3.59
N TYR A 170 16.66 -5.65 -3.52
CA TYR A 170 16.33 -4.86 -4.72
C TYR A 170 17.48 -4.87 -5.73
N ALA A 171 18.74 -4.75 -5.27
CA ALA A 171 19.91 -4.81 -6.15
C ALA A 171 20.02 -6.17 -6.87
N VAL A 172 19.80 -7.27 -6.13
CA VAL A 172 19.82 -8.63 -6.67
C VAL A 172 18.69 -8.83 -7.68
N ALA A 173 17.48 -8.38 -7.37
CA ALA A 173 16.33 -8.52 -8.25
C ALA A 173 16.34 -7.58 -9.46
N GLY A 174 17.09 -6.48 -9.39
CA GLY A 174 17.26 -5.54 -10.49
C GLY A 174 18.18 -6.03 -11.61
N GLU A 175 18.82 -7.19 -11.47
CA GLU A 175 19.69 -7.82 -12.49
C GLU A 175 20.72 -6.85 -13.10
N GLY A 176 21.34 -6.01 -12.25
CA GLY A 176 22.34 -5.01 -12.66
C GLY A 176 21.79 -3.63 -13.04
N LYS A 177 20.47 -3.46 -13.11
CA LYS A 177 19.80 -2.16 -13.31
C LYS A 177 19.56 -1.41 -12.01
N VAL A 178 19.68 -2.04 -10.85
CA VAL A 178 19.47 -1.40 -9.54
C VAL A 178 20.78 -1.34 -8.78
N TRP A 179 21.23 -0.14 -8.46
CA TRP A 179 22.49 0.15 -7.82
C TRP A 179 22.21 0.64 -6.41
N VAL A 180 22.84 0.00 -5.42
CA VAL A 180 22.60 0.32 -4.00
C VAL A 180 23.87 0.82 -3.36
N GLU A 181 23.79 1.98 -2.72
CA GLU A 181 24.89 2.64 -2.03
C GLU A 181 24.49 2.96 -0.59
N PHE A 182 25.44 2.83 0.34
CA PHE A 182 25.26 3.23 1.73
C PHE A 182 26.33 4.25 2.10
N ILE A 183 25.90 5.43 2.53
CA ILE A 183 26.78 6.55 2.84
C ILE A 183 26.47 7.03 4.25
N ASP A 184 27.53 7.30 5.03
CA ASP A 184 27.43 8.14 6.21
C ASP A 184 27.82 9.57 5.82
N PRO A 185 26.87 10.53 5.80
CA PRO A 185 27.18 11.93 5.50
C PRO A 185 28.28 12.52 6.39
N GLN A 186 28.36 12.11 7.66
CA GLN A 186 29.31 12.69 8.61
C GLN A 186 30.77 12.33 8.28
N GLU A 187 31.01 11.20 7.61
CA GLU A 187 32.34 10.78 7.16
C GLU A 187 32.71 11.38 5.79
N HIS A 188 31.73 11.92 5.05
CA HIS A 188 31.88 12.39 3.67
C HIS A 188 31.26 13.78 3.45
N PRO A 189 31.97 14.87 3.80
CA PRO A 189 31.44 16.24 3.72
C PRO A 189 30.93 16.67 2.33
N GLU A 190 31.54 16.19 1.24
CA GLU A 190 31.09 16.48 -0.12
C GLU A 190 29.71 15.87 -0.43
N LEU A 191 29.48 14.64 0.03
CA LEU A 191 28.20 13.93 -0.15
C LEU A 191 27.13 14.44 0.81
N GLU A 192 27.52 14.93 1.99
CA GLU A 192 26.64 15.65 2.92
C GLU A 192 26.13 16.95 2.29
N GLN A 193 27.01 17.72 1.65
CA GLN A 193 26.63 18.94 0.96
C GLN A 193 25.69 18.67 -0.22
N GLU A 194 25.98 17.66 -1.06
CA GLU A 194 25.07 17.24 -2.14
C GLU A 194 23.70 16.82 -1.58
N ALA A 195 23.70 16.01 -0.52
CA ALA A 195 22.47 15.56 0.14
C ALA A 195 21.61 16.74 0.64
N ASN A 196 22.26 17.73 1.24
CA ASN A 196 21.63 18.93 1.79
C ASN A 196 21.08 19.86 0.69
N GLU A 197 21.92 20.23 -0.28
CA GLU A 197 21.61 21.26 -1.28
C GLU A 197 20.71 20.75 -2.40
N LYS A 198 20.90 19.49 -2.84
CA LYS A 198 20.20 18.95 -4.01
C LYS A 198 18.96 18.15 -3.64
N TYR A 199 19.01 17.39 -2.55
CA TYR A 199 17.94 16.47 -2.16
C TYR A 199 17.25 16.85 -0.86
N GLU A 200 17.61 17.98 -0.25
CA GLU A 200 17.03 18.50 1.01
C GLU A 200 17.13 17.50 2.19
N ILE A 201 18.13 16.62 2.16
CA ILE A 201 18.34 15.62 3.22
C ILE A 201 19.10 16.29 4.37
N GLN A 202 18.38 16.51 5.47
CA GLN A 202 18.90 17.10 6.70
C GLN A 202 18.96 16.08 7.82
N PRO A 203 19.91 16.21 8.76
CA PRO A 203 19.95 15.34 9.92
C PRO A 203 18.82 15.70 10.89
N VAL A 204 18.19 14.68 11.46
CA VAL A 204 17.15 14.86 12.48
C VAL A 204 17.79 14.81 13.88
N PRO A 205 17.57 15.83 14.74
CA PRO A 205 18.07 15.81 16.10
C PRO A 205 17.25 14.88 16.99
N PHE A 206 17.86 13.85 17.55
CA PHE A 206 17.24 12.95 18.53
C PHE A 206 17.77 13.23 19.92
N GLN A 207 16.87 13.44 20.88
CA GLN A 207 17.23 13.57 22.29
C GLN A 207 17.13 12.19 22.94
N PHE A 208 18.19 11.73 23.62
CA PHE A 208 18.12 10.54 24.46
C PHE A 208 18.59 10.85 25.87
N ALA A 209 17.83 10.40 26.86
CA ALA A 209 18.21 10.45 28.26
C ALA A 209 18.92 9.14 28.61
N SER A 210 20.25 9.18 28.77
CA SER A 210 20.93 8.12 29.51
C SER A 210 20.71 8.32 31.01
N LYS A 211 20.99 7.29 31.83
CA LYS A 211 20.90 7.36 33.29
C LYS A 211 21.73 8.52 33.92
N TYR A 212 22.63 9.15 33.17
CA TYR A 212 23.56 10.18 33.65
C TYR A 212 23.55 11.50 32.86
N GLN A 213 23.05 11.54 31.61
CA GLN A 213 22.91 12.78 30.83
C GLN A 213 21.86 12.66 29.72
N ALA A 214 21.20 13.78 29.40
CA ALA A 214 20.46 13.95 28.16
C ALA A 214 21.42 14.49 27.08
N THR A 215 21.55 13.79 25.95
CA THR A 215 22.38 14.22 24.81
C THR A 215 21.54 14.26 23.55
N VAL A 216 21.77 15.28 22.72
CA VAL A 216 21.17 15.41 21.40
C VAL A 216 22.15 14.82 20.38
N VAL A 217 21.72 13.85 19.60
CA VAL A 217 22.50 13.28 18.48
C VAL A 217 21.75 13.56 17.20
N ASN A 218 22.44 14.21 16.27
CA ASN A 218 21.95 14.45 14.92
C ASN A 218 22.20 13.19 14.08
N SER A 219 21.13 12.57 13.57
CA SER A 219 21.22 11.36 12.78
C SER A 219 20.56 11.52 11.42
N TYR A 220 21.22 11.01 10.40
CA TYR A 220 20.61 10.76 9.09
C TYR A 220 19.94 9.39 9.09
N PHE A 221 18.72 9.33 8.57
CA PHE A 221 17.95 8.11 8.38
C PHE A 221 17.05 8.30 7.17
N ASN A 222 17.65 8.28 5.98
CA ASN A 222 16.97 8.61 4.73
C ASN A 222 17.36 7.64 3.62
N ILE A 223 16.43 7.39 2.70
CA ILE A 223 16.68 6.62 1.48
C ILE A 223 16.35 7.52 0.28
N LEU A 224 17.34 7.80 -0.55
CA LEU A 224 17.19 8.47 -1.83
C LEU A 224 16.99 7.41 -2.92
N ILE A 225 15.97 7.60 -3.75
CA ILE A 225 15.68 6.75 -4.90
C ILE A 225 15.72 7.67 -6.12
N GLN A 226 16.62 7.39 -7.07
CA GLN A 226 16.84 8.22 -8.25
C GLN A 226 16.75 7.37 -9.52
N TYR A 227 16.01 7.86 -10.51
CA TYR A 227 15.84 7.24 -11.82
C TYR A 227 15.86 8.32 -12.90
N GLY A 228 16.92 8.34 -13.72
CA GLY A 228 17.13 9.43 -14.67
C GLY A 228 17.29 10.79 -13.96
N ASP A 229 16.44 11.74 -14.32
CA ASP A 229 16.34 13.08 -13.72
C ASP A 229 15.35 13.16 -12.56
N GLN A 230 14.54 12.11 -12.35
CA GLN A 230 13.56 12.04 -11.28
C GLN A 230 14.17 11.45 -10.01
N TYR A 231 13.76 11.97 -8.86
CA TYR A 231 14.17 11.43 -7.56
C TYR A 231 13.04 11.55 -6.52
N GLN A 232 13.12 10.69 -5.51
CA GLN A 232 12.27 10.71 -4.32
C GLN A 232 13.13 10.43 -3.09
N VAL A 233 12.89 11.15 -2.01
CA VAL A 233 13.53 10.91 -0.70
C VAL A 233 12.48 10.35 0.25
N LEU A 234 12.84 9.27 0.92
CA LEU A 234 12.12 8.71 2.06
C LEU A 234 12.87 9.06 3.33
N GLY A 235 12.18 9.63 4.31
CA GLY A 235 12.75 10.04 5.59
C GLY A 235 12.30 9.19 6.76
N PHE A 236 12.63 9.67 7.96
CA PHE A 236 12.26 9.02 9.22
C PHE A 236 10.74 8.81 9.34
N SER A 237 9.93 9.83 9.02
CA SER A 237 8.46 9.78 9.12
C SER A 237 7.80 8.72 8.24
N ASP A 238 8.49 8.31 7.19
CA ASP A 238 7.94 7.42 6.16
C ASP A 238 8.30 5.98 6.52
N LEU A 239 9.56 5.77 6.92
CA LEU A 239 10.15 4.45 7.17
C LEU A 239 9.92 3.92 8.59
N ILE A 240 9.71 4.81 9.57
CA ILE A 240 9.69 4.47 11.00
C ILE A 240 8.29 4.67 11.61
N GLU A 241 7.86 3.67 12.39
CA GLU A 241 6.74 3.77 13.30
C GLU A 241 7.25 3.83 14.74
N VAL A 242 6.76 4.80 15.53
CA VAL A 242 7.09 4.94 16.95
C VAL A 242 5.85 4.61 17.76
N LYS A 243 5.94 3.63 18.66
CA LYS A 243 4.86 3.21 19.56
C LYS A 243 5.22 3.61 20.98
N MET A 244 4.37 4.43 21.60
CA MET A 244 4.53 4.82 23.01
C MET A 244 3.65 3.93 23.88
N GLN A 245 4.25 2.97 24.60
CA GLN A 245 3.52 2.11 25.53
C GLN A 245 3.43 2.74 26.94
N SER A 246 4.41 3.57 27.32
CA SER A 246 4.40 4.46 28.49
C SER A 246 5.38 5.63 28.28
N GLU A 247 5.35 6.69 29.11
CA GLU A 247 6.32 7.81 29.04
C GLU A 247 7.81 7.36 29.13
N ALA A 248 8.08 6.14 29.61
CA ALA A 248 9.42 5.60 29.77
C ALA A 248 9.81 4.52 28.75
N ASP A 249 8.85 3.93 28.02
CA ASP A 249 9.07 2.85 27.06
C ASP A 249 8.60 3.27 25.66
N LEU A 250 9.57 3.73 24.86
CA LEU A 250 9.43 4.01 23.43
C LEU A 250 9.91 2.81 22.63
N GLU A 251 9.03 2.23 21.81
CA GLU A 251 9.39 1.19 20.84
C GLU A 251 9.43 1.80 19.43
N VAL A 252 10.46 1.47 18.66
CA VAL A 252 10.68 2.01 17.32
C VAL A 252 10.86 0.85 16.35
N GLU A 253 10.01 0.79 15.33
CA GLU A 253 9.99 -0.27 14.34
C GLU A 253 9.98 0.28 12.92
N LEU A 254 10.34 -0.56 11.94
CA LEU A 254 10.12 -0.24 10.53
C LEU A 254 8.63 -0.42 10.21
N ARG A 255 8.05 0.54 9.49
CA ARG A 255 6.63 0.50 9.08
C ARG A 255 6.40 -0.53 7.96
N ASN A 256 6.51 -0.11 6.70
CA ASN A 256 6.42 -0.99 5.54
C ASN A 256 7.43 -0.56 4.47
N PRO A 257 8.74 -0.74 4.74
CA PRO A 257 9.78 -0.19 3.90
C PRO A 257 9.74 -0.75 2.47
N GLU A 258 9.29 -2.00 2.26
CA GLU A 258 9.13 -2.54 0.90
C GLU A 258 8.08 -1.76 0.10
N TYR A 259 6.94 -1.45 0.72
CA TYR A 259 5.88 -0.68 0.09
C TYR A 259 6.33 0.75 -0.23
N ASP A 260 6.90 1.46 0.74
CA ASP A 260 7.30 2.86 0.57
C ASP A 260 8.39 3.02 -0.52
N ILE A 261 9.36 2.09 -0.55
CA ILE A 261 10.41 2.04 -1.57
C ILE A 261 9.82 1.68 -2.94
N THR A 262 8.99 0.62 -3.03
CA THR A 262 8.40 0.21 -4.31
C THR A 262 7.48 1.27 -4.90
N GLN A 263 6.64 1.91 -4.06
CA GLN A 263 5.77 3.00 -4.47
C GLN A 263 6.59 4.20 -4.99
N SER A 264 7.66 4.56 -4.30
CA SER A 264 8.57 5.64 -4.73
C SER A 264 9.24 5.32 -6.06
N ILE A 265 9.71 4.08 -6.26
CA ILE A 265 10.28 3.60 -7.53
C ILE A 265 9.23 3.70 -8.64
N LYS A 266 8.01 3.20 -8.40
CA LYS A 266 6.91 3.28 -9.35
C LYS A 266 6.63 4.74 -9.73
N LYS A 267 6.57 5.65 -8.75
CA LYS A 267 6.27 7.07 -8.98
C LYS A 267 7.31 7.73 -9.89
N ILE A 268 8.59 7.59 -9.57
CA ILE A 268 9.66 8.20 -10.39
C ILE A 268 9.80 7.52 -11.75
N LEU A 269 9.60 6.20 -11.83
CA LEU A 269 9.59 5.46 -13.09
C LEU A 269 8.49 6.01 -14.02
N TYR A 270 7.28 6.19 -13.48
CA TYR A 270 6.14 6.67 -14.26
C TYR A 270 6.23 8.17 -14.56
N ALA A 271 6.84 8.96 -13.67
CA ALA A 271 7.14 10.36 -13.95
C ALA A 271 8.15 10.49 -15.12
N TYR A 272 9.18 9.65 -15.13
CA TYR A 272 10.16 9.61 -16.22
C TYR A 272 9.51 9.15 -17.54
N GLN A 273 8.76 8.04 -17.53
CA GLN A 273 8.04 7.53 -18.71
C GLN A 273 6.98 8.52 -19.22
N GLY A 274 6.40 9.32 -18.32
CA GLY A 274 5.39 10.32 -18.65
C GLY A 274 5.89 11.43 -19.58
N SER A 275 7.21 11.59 -19.70
CA SER A 275 7.85 12.53 -20.64
C SER A 275 8.05 11.96 -22.06
N GLY A 276 7.84 10.65 -22.26
CA GLY A 276 8.00 9.96 -23.54
C GLY A 276 6.77 9.99 -24.45
N GLU A 277 6.83 9.27 -25.58
CA GLU A 277 5.71 9.15 -26.52
C GLU A 277 4.58 8.27 -25.95
N LEU A 278 3.33 8.69 -26.14
CA LEU A 278 2.17 8.10 -25.47
C LEU A 278 1.88 6.65 -25.88
N PHE A 279 2.22 6.27 -27.12
CA PHE A 279 1.94 4.94 -27.66
C PHE A 279 2.97 3.88 -27.26
N ASP A 280 4.16 4.26 -26.79
CA ASP A 280 5.23 3.32 -26.42
C ASP A 280 4.82 2.42 -25.24
N ASN A 281 3.91 2.92 -24.41
CA ASN A 281 3.49 2.28 -23.17
C ASN A 281 2.08 1.63 -23.27
N ILE A 282 1.45 1.65 -24.45
CA ILE A 282 0.17 0.99 -24.71
C ILE A 282 0.43 -0.44 -25.24
N PRO A 283 0.04 -1.50 -24.50
CA PRO A 283 0.42 -2.87 -24.86
C PRO A 283 -0.40 -3.47 -26.02
N HIS A 284 -1.62 -2.98 -26.27
CA HIS A 284 -2.55 -3.53 -27.26
C HIS A 284 -3.12 -2.41 -28.15
N PRO A 285 -3.43 -2.68 -29.43
CA PRO A 285 -4.05 -1.70 -30.30
C PRO A 285 -5.39 -1.18 -29.74
N VAL A 286 -5.64 0.11 -29.91
CA VAL A 286 -6.86 0.80 -29.48
C VAL A 286 -7.66 1.21 -30.72
N SER A 287 -8.98 1.02 -30.69
CA SER A 287 -9.90 1.47 -31.72
C SER A 287 -10.63 2.73 -31.28
N PHE A 288 -10.45 3.83 -31.99
CA PHE A 288 -11.32 4.99 -31.93
C PHE A 288 -12.62 4.72 -32.68
N LYS A 289 -13.75 4.92 -32.00
CA LYS A 289 -15.11 4.83 -32.53
C LYS A 289 -15.81 6.19 -32.38
N GLY A 290 -16.08 6.83 -33.50
CA GLY A 290 -16.86 8.07 -33.58
C GLY A 290 -18.31 7.78 -33.96
N TYR A 291 -19.26 8.12 -33.09
CA TYR A 291 -20.69 8.12 -33.37
C TYR A 291 -21.12 9.55 -33.64
N ILE A 292 -20.94 9.98 -34.89
CA ILE A 292 -21.06 11.39 -35.27
C ILE A 292 -22.02 11.50 -36.46
N SER A 293 -23.05 12.34 -36.33
CA SER A 293 -23.99 12.61 -37.41
C SER A 293 -23.32 13.29 -38.60
N ASN A 294 -23.92 13.16 -39.77
CA ASN A 294 -23.49 13.89 -40.97
C ASN A 294 -23.44 15.41 -40.75
N ASP A 295 -22.52 16.08 -41.46
CA ASP A 295 -22.22 17.52 -41.38
C ASP A 295 -23.47 18.40 -41.58
N GLU A 296 -24.49 17.93 -42.30
CA GLU A 296 -25.74 18.68 -42.50
C GLU A 296 -26.55 18.86 -41.21
N LYS A 297 -26.47 17.90 -40.27
CA LYS A 297 -27.19 17.94 -38.99
C LYS A 297 -26.41 18.61 -37.87
N LEU A 298 -25.08 18.69 -38.00
CA LEU A 298 -24.22 19.26 -36.96
C LEU A 298 -24.35 20.80 -36.89
N PRO A 299 -24.36 21.40 -35.69
CA PRO A 299 -24.15 22.84 -35.52
C PRO A 299 -22.78 23.29 -36.07
N GLU A 300 -22.67 24.53 -36.55
CA GLU A 300 -21.44 25.05 -37.18
C GLU A 300 -20.17 24.90 -36.32
N VAL A 301 -20.31 25.09 -35.00
CA VAL A 301 -19.21 24.90 -34.04
C VAL A 301 -18.68 23.45 -34.09
N LEU A 302 -19.57 22.45 -34.17
CA LEU A 302 -19.19 21.04 -34.23
C LEU A 302 -18.70 20.61 -35.62
N LYS A 303 -19.12 21.27 -36.70
CA LYS A 303 -18.54 21.03 -38.04
C LYS A 303 -17.06 21.42 -38.08
N THR A 304 -16.73 22.53 -37.42
CA THR A 304 -15.33 22.99 -37.30
C THR A 304 -14.54 22.00 -36.45
N LEU A 305 -15.05 21.65 -35.26
CA LEU A 305 -14.44 20.65 -34.38
C LEU A 305 -14.29 19.29 -35.05
N ARG A 306 -15.23 18.89 -35.92
CA ARG A 306 -15.16 17.63 -36.67
C ARG A 306 -13.95 17.59 -37.60
N LYS A 307 -13.70 18.67 -38.34
CA LYS A 307 -12.51 18.78 -39.22
C LYS A 307 -11.21 18.74 -38.41
N GLU A 308 -11.20 19.41 -37.26
CA GLU A 308 -10.06 19.37 -36.34
C GLU A 308 -9.82 17.96 -35.75
N LEU A 309 -10.91 17.23 -35.45
CA LEU A 309 -10.85 15.83 -35.03
C LEU A 309 -10.29 14.93 -36.12
N ASP A 310 -10.76 15.04 -37.36
CA ASP A 310 -10.23 14.22 -38.46
C ASP A 310 -8.73 14.50 -38.68
N ALA A 311 -8.30 15.76 -38.55
CA ALA A 311 -6.88 16.12 -38.61
C ALA A 311 -6.07 15.52 -37.45
N LEU A 312 -6.57 15.62 -36.21
CA LEU A 312 -5.93 15.04 -35.03
C LEU A 312 -5.81 13.51 -35.13
N LEU A 313 -6.87 12.83 -35.56
CA LEU A 313 -6.89 11.37 -35.70
C LEU A 313 -5.90 10.88 -36.76
N ASN A 314 -5.75 11.60 -37.87
CA ASN A 314 -4.73 11.31 -38.88
C ASN A 314 -3.31 11.46 -38.32
N GLU A 315 -3.05 12.53 -37.57
CA GLU A 315 -1.76 12.77 -36.90
C GLU A 315 -1.45 11.65 -35.90
N LEU A 316 -2.40 11.30 -35.03
CA LEU A 316 -2.23 10.23 -34.04
C LEU A 316 -2.04 8.86 -34.69
N THR A 317 -2.73 8.56 -35.79
CA THR A 317 -2.56 7.29 -36.51
C THR A 317 -1.15 7.17 -37.07
N GLN A 318 -0.60 8.24 -37.64
CA GLN A 318 0.77 8.26 -38.15
C GLN A 318 1.80 8.05 -37.03
N ARG A 319 1.61 8.70 -35.87
CA ARG A 319 2.50 8.53 -34.71
C ARG A 319 2.37 7.17 -34.03
N SER A 320 1.18 6.56 -34.06
CA SER A 320 0.89 5.32 -33.34
C SER A 320 1.59 4.07 -33.90
N GLY A 321 2.17 4.14 -35.10
CA GLY A 321 2.79 2.97 -35.74
C GLY A 321 1.84 1.79 -36.00
N GLY A 322 0.52 2.04 -36.12
CA GLY A 322 -0.51 1.02 -36.31
C GLY A 322 -1.24 0.59 -35.02
N MET A 323 -0.95 1.24 -33.89
CA MET A 323 -1.62 0.98 -32.61
C MET A 323 -2.98 1.67 -32.47
N LEU A 324 -3.35 2.58 -33.38
CA LEU A 324 -4.65 3.27 -33.38
C LEU A 324 -5.44 2.93 -34.65
N ASN A 325 -6.61 2.33 -34.48
CA ASN A 325 -7.59 2.11 -35.56
C ASN A 325 -8.72 3.14 -35.47
N ILE A 326 -9.24 3.62 -36.59
CA ILE A 326 -10.31 4.63 -36.64
C ILE A 326 -11.54 4.03 -37.33
N ASP A 327 -12.70 4.14 -36.68
CA ASP A 327 -14.02 3.79 -37.22
C ASP A 327 -15.00 4.93 -36.87
N ILE A 328 -15.60 5.57 -37.86
CA ILE A 328 -16.55 6.66 -37.64
C ILE A 328 -17.82 6.37 -38.43
N ARG A 329 -18.96 6.33 -37.73
CA ARG A 329 -20.27 5.97 -38.29
C ARG A 329 -21.32 6.97 -37.87
N ASP A 330 -22.28 7.23 -38.76
CA ASP A 330 -23.48 8.01 -38.47
C ASP A 330 -24.54 7.10 -37.81
N PRO A 331 -24.94 7.35 -36.55
CA PRO A 331 -25.94 6.52 -35.87
C PRO A 331 -27.33 6.51 -36.52
N ASP A 332 -27.69 7.56 -37.25
CA ASP A 332 -28.99 7.67 -37.92
C ASP A 332 -29.01 6.99 -39.30
N ALA A 333 -27.85 6.53 -39.79
CA ALA A 333 -27.78 5.76 -41.02
C ALA A 333 -28.46 4.39 -40.89
N GLU A 334 -28.73 3.74 -42.03
CA GLU A 334 -29.27 2.38 -42.11
C GLU A 334 -30.55 2.15 -41.27
N GLY A 335 -31.39 3.19 -41.13
CA GLY A 335 -32.65 3.11 -40.40
C GLY A 335 -32.52 3.19 -38.86
N GLY A 336 -31.39 3.68 -38.34
CA GLY A 336 -31.21 3.93 -36.91
C GLY A 336 -30.95 2.69 -36.05
N ILE A 337 -30.55 1.56 -36.67
CA ILE A 337 -30.18 0.35 -35.93
C ILE A 337 -29.00 0.64 -34.99
N LEU A 338 -27.99 1.36 -35.50
CA LEU A 338 -26.83 1.77 -34.72
C LEU A 338 -27.21 2.72 -33.58
N ALA A 339 -28.08 3.71 -33.83
CA ALA A 339 -28.62 4.58 -32.79
C ALA A 339 -29.28 3.80 -31.64
N ASN A 340 -30.09 2.77 -31.95
CA ASN A 340 -30.68 1.91 -30.93
C ASN A 340 -29.64 1.07 -30.19
N GLN A 341 -28.63 0.55 -30.89
CA GLN A 341 -27.54 -0.20 -30.28
C GLN A 341 -26.75 0.67 -29.29
N ILE A 342 -26.23 1.82 -29.70
CA ILE A 342 -25.41 2.69 -28.84
C ILE A 342 -26.21 3.28 -27.68
N LYS A 343 -27.52 3.49 -27.86
CA LYS A 343 -28.42 3.86 -26.77
C LYS A 343 -28.54 2.74 -25.74
N SER A 344 -28.70 1.50 -26.19
CA SER A 344 -28.80 0.33 -25.30
C SER A 344 -27.48 0.00 -24.60
N GLU A 345 -26.37 0.11 -25.31
CA GLU A 345 -25.03 -0.31 -24.88
C GLU A 345 -24.34 0.77 -24.03
N PHE A 346 -24.39 2.02 -24.47
CA PHE A 346 -23.67 3.15 -23.85
C PHE A 346 -24.57 4.21 -23.23
N GLY A 347 -25.90 4.15 -23.41
CA GLY A 347 -26.80 5.18 -22.89
C GLY A 347 -26.75 6.51 -23.63
N PHE A 348 -26.21 6.52 -24.85
CA PHE A 348 -26.09 7.74 -25.64
C PHE A 348 -27.45 8.20 -26.14
N ARG A 349 -27.66 9.52 -26.14
CA ARG A 349 -28.85 10.20 -26.65
C ARG A 349 -28.47 11.19 -27.75
N PRO A 350 -29.35 11.44 -28.72
CA PRO A 350 -29.11 12.53 -29.64
C PRO A 350 -29.08 13.85 -28.83
N MET A 351 -28.08 14.67 -29.10
CA MET A 351 -27.82 15.96 -28.48
C MET A 351 -28.64 17.05 -29.19
N ALA A 352 -28.93 18.13 -28.46
CA ALA A 352 -29.53 19.34 -29.01
C ALA A 352 -28.71 20.58 -28.61
N ALA A 353 -28.61 21.55 -29.51
CA ALA A 353 -27.90 22.82 -29.28
C ALA A 353 -28.68 23.79 -28.37
N SER A 354 -30.00 23.60 -28.23
CA SER A 354 -30.88 24.36 -27.33
C SER A 354 -32.11 23.51 -26.96
N LEU A 355 -32.79 23.88 -25.86
CA LEU A 355 -34.07 23.28 -25.45
C LEU A 355 -35.17 23.41 -26.51
N LEU A 356 -35.10 24.45 -27.34
CA LEU A 356 -36.08 24.77 -28.37
C LEU A 356 -35.68 24.24 -29.76
N ASP A 357 -34.45 23.72 -29.90
CA ASP A 357 -33.97 23.19 -31.17
C ASP A 357 -34.54 21.80 -31.40
N THR A 358 -35.23 21.63 -32.54
CA THR A 358 -35.80 20.34 -32.96
C THR A 358 -34.79 19.51 -33.74
N ASN A 359 -33.69 20.12 -34.19
CA ASN A 359 -32.63 19.41 -34.86
C ASN A 359 -31.70 18.75 -33.84
N THR A 360 -31.78 17.43 -33.76
CA THR A 360 -30.94 16.64 -32.86
C THR A 360 -29.85 15.93 -33.65
N PHE A 361 -28.69 15.73 -33.03
CA PHE A 361 -27.51 15.18 -33.69
C PHE A 361 -26.70 14.31 -32.73
N TRP A 362 -25.80 13.49 -33.27
CA TRP A 362 -24.89 12.66 -32.48
C TRP A 362 -23.47 13.20 -32.57
N PHE A 363 -22.77 13.28 -31.43
CA PHE A 363 -21.34 13.57 -31.40
C PHE A 363 -20.69 12.88 -30.19
N TYR A 364 -20.50 11.57 -30.28
CA TYR A 364 -19.82 10.79 -29.25
C TYR A 364 -18.53 10.18 -29.78
N MET A 365 -17.53 10.14 -28.91
CA MET A 365 -16.20 9.64 -29.19
C MET A 365 -15.84 8.61 -28.13
N VAL A 366 -15.40 7.45 -28.57
CA VAL A 366 -15.11 6.30 -27.70
C VAL A 366 -13.80 5.65 -28.14
N LEU A 367 -12.99 5.24 -27.19
CA LEU A 367 -11.82 4.38 -27.41
C LEU A 367 -12.12 2.99 -26.85
N GLU A 368 -11.81 1.96 -27.61
CA GLU A 368 -12.00 0.56 -27.22
C GLU A 368 -10.68 -0.21 -27.35
N GLY A 369 -10.30 -0.94 -26.30
CA GLY A 369 -9.08 -1.73 -26.28
C GLY A 369 -8.99 -2.58 -25.01
N ASP A 370 -8.40 -3.77 -25.09
CA ASP A 370 -8.20 -4.68 -23.94
C ASP A 370 -9.50 -4.96 -23.14
N GLY A 371 -10.64 -5.09 -23.85
CA GLY A 371 -11.96 -5.30 -23.24
C GLY A 371 -12.54 -4.09 -22.50
N ARG A 372 -11.90 -2.92 -22.58
CA ARG A 372 -12.34 -1.67 -21.95
C ARG A 372 -12.84 -0.69 -23.00
N ILE A 373 -13.79 0.13 -22.56
CA ILE A 373 -14.40 1.17 -23.38
C ILE A 373 -14.32 2.48 -22.59
N ILE A 374 -13.61 3.45 -23.14
CA ILE A 374 -13.38 4.77 -22.53
C ILE A 374 -13.99 5.84 -23.42
N GLN A 375 -14.90 6.63 -22.86
CA GLN A 375 -15.45 7.76 -23.60
C GLN A 375 -14.47 8.93 -23.61
N VAL A 376 -14.26 9.54 -24.78
CA VAL A 376 -13.50 10.78 -24.92
C VAL A 376 -14.45 11.96 -24.67
N PRO A 377 -14.16 12.86 -23.72
CA PRO A 377 -14.99 14.02 -23.43
C PRO A 377 -14.95 15.03 -24.60
N LEU A 378 -16.04 15.78 -24.75
CA LEU A 378 -16.06 16.93 -25.66
C LEU A 378 -15.44 18.14 -24.94
N PRO A 379 -14.49 18.85 -25.57
CA PRO A 379 -13.86 20.00 -24.93
C PRO A 379 -14.87 21.12 -24.65
N GLU A 380 -14.67 21.85 -23.56
CA GLU A 380 -15.56 22.94 -23.16
C GLU A 380 -15.63 24.07 -24.19
N GLN A 381 -14.49 24.41 -24.81
CA GLN A 381 -14.38 25.48 -25.79
C GLN A 381 -14.56 25.00 -27.24
N TYR A 382 -14.84 23.71 -27.44
CA TYR A 382 -14.97 23.09 -28.77
C TYR A 382 -13.78 23.37 -29.70
N ASP A 383 -12.57 23.33 -29.14
CA ASP A 383 -11.31 23.66 -29.80
C ASP A 383 -10.38 22.45 -29.96
N LYS A 384 -9.45 22.52 -30.92
CA LYS A 384 -8.45 21.47 -31.16
C LYS A 384 -7.62 21.15 -29.91
N ALA A 385 -7.21 22.15 -29.14
CA ALA A 385 -6.35 21.93 -27.98
C ALA A 385 -7.08 21.18 -26.85
N GLY A 386 -8.35 21.50 -26.61
CA GLY A 386 -9.20 20.71 -25.71
C GLY A 386 -9.42 19.27 -26.21
N LEU A 387 -9.65 19.09 -27.51
CA LEU A 387 -9.83 17.77 -28.13
C LEU A 387 -8.57 16.91 -27.95
N GLU A 388 -7.39 17.49 -28.19
CA GLU A 388 -6.10 16.83 -28.00
C GLU A 388 -5.90 16.40 -26.55
N ARG A 389 -6.16 17.29 -25.57
CA ARG A 389 -6.11 16.95 -24.15
C ARG A 389 -7.05 15.80 -23.79
N GLY A 390 -8.31 15.87 -24.22
CA GLY A 390 -9.31 14.84 -23.97
C GLY A 390 -8.91 13.48 -24.58
N MET A 391 -8.36 13.48 -25.79
CA MET A 391 -7.87 12.27 -26.46
C MET A 391 -6.66 11.67 -25.75
N GLN A 392 -5.68 12.50 -25.40
CA GLN A 392 -4.49 12.07 -24.66
C GLN A 392 -4.87 11.49 -23.29
N ALA A 393 -5.77 12.16 -22.54
CA ALA A 393 -6.29 11.66 -21.27
C ALA A 393 -6.95 10.28 -21.43
N ALA A 394 -7.79 10.12 -22.46
CA ALA A 394 -8.46 8.86 -22.72
C ALA A 394 -7.49 7.74 -23.16
N LEU A 395 -6.48 8.04 -23.97
CA LEU A 395 -5.47 7.06 -24.38
C LEU A 395 -4.53 6.66 -23.22
N LYS A 396 -4.15 7.59 -22.34
CA LYS A 396 -3.36 7.30 -21.11
C LYS A 396 -4.01 6.25 -20.21
N ARG A 397 -5.35 6.10 -20.26
CA ARG A 397 -6.07 5.06 -19.51
C ARG A 397 -5.80 3.64 -20.01
N PHE A 398 -5.39 3.47 -21.26
CA PHE A 398 -4.97 2.17 -21.83
C PHE A 398 -3.46 1.92 -21.67
N SER A 399 -2.71 2.95 -21.28
CA SER A 399 -1.27 2.84 -21.09
C SER A 399 -0.92 2.27 -19.71
N ARG A 400 0.15 1.47 -19.69
CA ARG A 400 0.90 1.17 -18.45
C ARG A 400 1.88 2.32 -18.21
N GLY A 401 2.46 2.46 -17.02
CA GLY A 401 3.57 3.42 -16.87
C GLY A 401 3.21 4.89 -16.61
N PHE A 402 1.94 5.25 -16.40
CA PHE A 402 1.55 6.63 -16.07
C PHE A 402 0.96 6.73 -14.67
N LEU A 403 1.27 7.83 -13.98
CA LEU A 403 0.58 8.20 -12.74
C LEU A 403 -0.88 8.48 -13.04
N LYS A 404 -1.76 7.89 -12.22
CA LYS A 404 -3.20 8.10 -12.31
C LYS A 404 -3.59 9.39 -11.61
N THR A 405 -4.58 10.09 -12.16
CA THR A 405 -5.06 11.35 -11.61
C THR A 405 -6.29 11.11 -10.74
N VAL A 406 -6.22 11.53 -9.47
CA VAL A 406 -7.35 11.50 -8.53
C VAL A 406 -7.85 12.92 -8.32
N ALA A 407 -9.10 13.19 -8.70
CA ALA A 407 -9.75 14.46 -8.40
C ALA A 407 -10.34 14.39 -6.99
N LEU A 408 -9.80 15.19 -6.08
CA LEU A 408 -10.21 15.25 -4.69
C LEU A 408 -11.14 16.46 -4.46
N HIS A 409 -12.31 16.21 -3.86
CA HIS A 409 -13.20 17.24 -3.33
C HIS A 409 -13.28 17.13 -1.80
N THR A 410 -12.92 18.20 -1.11
CA THR A 410 -13.05 18.38 0.34
C THR A 410 -13.68 19.74 0.63
N PRO A 411 -14.34 19.95 1.79
CA PRO A 411 -14.82 21.25 2.23
C PRO A 411 -13.79 22.37 2.13
N VAL A 412 -14.26 23.58 1.86
CA VAL A 412 -13.39 24.76 1.82
C VAL A 412 -13.07 25.18 3.26
N THR A 413 -11.79 25.16 3.62
CA THR A 413 -11.32 25.72 4.89
C THR A 413 -11.20 27.23 4.78
N THR A 414 -11.74 27.98 5.74
CA THR A 414 -11.56 29.43 5.79
C THR A 414 -10.27 29.75 6.54
N PRO A 415 -9.27 30.41 5.91
CA PRO A 415 -8.07 30.82 6.60
C PRO A 415 -8.40 31.72 7.79
N GLY A 416 -7.71 31.49 8.90
CA GLY A 416 -7.84 32.33 10.08
C GLY A 416 -7.32 33.75 9.79
N MET A 417 -8.14 34.77 10.07
CA MET A 417 -7.72 36.17 9.98
C MET A 417 -7.17 36.64 11.33
N PHE A 418 -6.00 37.29 11.33
CA PHE A 418 -5.40 37.98 12.49
C PHE A 418 -5.64 37.30 13.85
N GLY A 419 -4.89 36.24 14.16
CA GLY A 419 -4.94 35.58 15.46
C GLY A 419 -6.14 34.67 15.71
N MET A 420 -7.11 34.61 14.78
CA MET A 420 -8.15 33.58 14.78
C MET A 420 -7.62 32.28 14.17
N PRO A 421 -7.94 31.10 14.74
CA PRO A 421 -7.64 29.83 14.09
C PRO A 421 -8.42 29.67 12.78
N ALA A 422 -7.88 28.89 11.85
CA ALA A 422 -8.61 28.50 10.65
C ALA A 422 -9.86 27.70 11.04
N SER A 423 -10.95 27.91 10.31
CA SER A 423 -12.22 27.23 10.54
C SER A 423 -12.53 26.25 9.40
N GLY A 424 -13.19 25.14 9.74
CA GLY A 424 -13.54 24.07 8.81
C GLY A 424 -12.70 22.81 8.99
N LYS A 425 -13.19 21.70 8.41
CA LYS A 425 -12.53 20.39 8.45
C LYS A 425 -11.31 20.38 7.53
N ARG A 426 -10.16 19.95 8.06
CA ARG A 426 -8.91 19.79 7.29
C ARG A 426 -8.66 18.32 6.95
N PHE A 427 -8.00 18.11 5.82
CA PHE A 427 -7.69 16.80 5.24
C PHE A 427 -6.26 16.80 4.65
N ASP A 428 -5.35 17.54 5.28
CA ASP A 428 -3.99 17.71 4.76
C ASP A 428 -3.20 16.41 4.86
N GLN A 429 -3.46 15.58 5.89
CA GLN A 429 -2.81 14.26 6.02
C GLN A 429 -3.27 13.31 4.91
N LEU A 430 -4.57 13.29 4.60
CA LEU A 430 -5.11 12.51 3.48
C LEU A 430 -4.52 13.00 2.15
N ARG A 431 -4.50 14.32 1.92
CA ARG A 431 -3.94 14.91 0.70
C ARG A 431 -2.45 14.59 0.54
N GLY A 432 -1.68 14.68 1.62
CA GLY A 432 -0.26 14.34 1.62
C GLY A 432 -0.02 12.89 1.21
N ALA A 433 -0.68 11.95 1.88
CA ALA A 433 -0.55 10.52 1.59
C ALA A 433 -0.96 10.17 0.15
N LEU A 434 -2.08 10.71 -0.34
CA LEU A 434 -2.50 10.44 -1.72
C LEU A 434 -1.55 11.07 -2.77
N ALA A 435 -0.93 12.22 -2.49
CA ALA A 435 0.05 12.85 -3.39
C ALA A 435 1.38 12.07 -3.48
N GLU A 436 1.65 11.18 -2.52
CA GLU A 436 2.79 10.27 -2.58
C GLU A 436 2.60 9.18 -3.64
N THR A 437 1.35 8.84 -4.00
CA THR A 437 1.04 7.74 -4.94
C THR A 437 0.44 8.23 -6.26
N TYR A 438 -0.32 9.32 -6.25
CA TYR A 438 -1.17 9.76 -7.35
C TYR A 438 -0.89 11.21 -7.76
N ASN A 439 -1.30 11.56 -8.99
CA ASN A 439 -1.41 12.96 -9.39
C ASN A 439 -2.72 13.53 -8.81
N LEU A 440 -2.63 14.40 -7.80
CA LEU A 440 -3.83 14.99 -7.20
C LEU A 440 -4.29 16.22 -7.97
N ALA A 441 -5.55 16.19 -8.39
CA ALA A 441 -6.24 17.33 -8.97
C ALA A 441 -7.34 17.82 -8.02
N SER A 442 -7.61 19.13 -8.05
CA SER A 442 -8.81 19.67 -7.38
C SER A 442 -10.04 19.30 -8.21
N ALA A 443 -11.04 18.68 -7.57
CA ALA A 443 -12.34 18.42 -8.18
C ALA A 443 -13.18 19.71 -8.19
N ASN A 444 -12.74 20.71 -8.95
CA ASN A 444 -13.56 21.88 -9.23
C ASN A 444 -14.73 21.45 -10.13
N MET A 445 -15.93 21.45 -9.56
CA MET A 445 -17.17 21.05 -10.24
C MET A 445 -18.08 22.24 -10.54
N GLN A 446 -17.60 23.49 -10.39
CA GLN A 446 -18.45 24.68 -10.57
C GLN A 446 -18.98 24.83 -12.01
N SER A 447 -18.23 24.36 -13.01
CA SER A 447 -18.69 24.30 -14.41
C SER A 447 -19.68 23.17 -14.69
N GLY A 448 -19.98 22.32 -13.70
CA GLY A 448 -20.77 21.10 -13.86
C GLY A 448 -20.06 20.00 -14.66
N ARG A 449 -18.73 20.05 -14.73
CA ARG A 449 -17.86 19.03 -15.32
C ARG A 449 -16.71 18.70 -14.36
N ILE A 450 -16.14 17.51 -14.53
CA ILE A 450 -14.92 17.06 -13.84
C ILE A 450 -13.77 17.14 -14.86
N PRO A 451 -12.54 17.54 -14.46
CA PRO A 451 -11.40 17.62 -15.37
C PRO A 451 -11.19 16.33 -16.18
N ASP A 452 -10.95 16.48 -17.48
CA ASP A 452 -10.96 15.38 -18.45
C ASP A 452 -9.88 14.31 -18.19
N ASP A 453 -8.78 14.71 -17.55
CA ASP A 453 -7.65 13.87 -17.15
C ASP A 453 -7.87 13.09 -15.85
N THR A 454 -9.02 13.27 -15.18
CA THR A 454 -9.37 12.58 -13.93
C THR A 454 -9.65 11.10 -14.18
N ASP A 455 -8.96 10.18 -13.49
CA ASP A 455 -9.23 8.74 -13.54
C ASP A 455 -10.22 8.29 -12.47
N LEU A 456 -10.20 8.95 -11.30
CA LEU A 456 -11.05 8.63 -10.16
C LEU A 456 -11.49 9.92 -9.44
N LEU A 457 -12.75 9.96 -9.02
CA LEU A 457 -13.30 11.05 -8.22
C LEU A 457 -13.42 10.62 -6.75
N LEU A 458 -12.79 11.37 -5.86
CA LEU A 458 -12.85 11.16 -4.41
C LEU A 458 -13.56 12.35 -3.75
N LEU A 459 -14.75 12.09 -3.19
CA LEU A 459 -15.56 13.08 -2.47
C LEU A 459 -15.49 12.78 -0.96
N VAL A 460 -14.86 13.65 -0.18
CA VAL A 460 -14.69 13.46 1.27
C VAL A 460 -15.36 14.60 2.02
N SER A 461 -16.36 14.24 2.83
CA SER A 461 -17.23 15.19 3.55
C SER A 461 -17.71 16.36 2.68
N PRO A 462 -18.19 16.16 1.43
CA PRO A 462 -18.56 17.29 0.58
C PRO A 462 -19.61 18.17 1.28
N ASP A 463 -19.46 19.48 1.13
CA ASP A 463 -20.48 20.45 1.53
C ASP A 463 -21.75 20.27 0.67
N LYS A 464 -22.70 21.20 0.79
CA LYS A 464 -23.92 21.19 -0.03
C LYS A 464 -23.56 21.36 -1.52
N LEU A 465 -23.54 20.24 -2.26
CA LEU A 465 -23.38 20.25 -3.70
C LEU A 465 -24.63 20.83 -4.37
N ASP A 466 -24.44 21.80 -5.26
CA ASP A 466 -25.52 22.29 -6.10
C ASP A 466 -25.90 21.26 -7.20
N ILE A 467 -26.98 21.53 -7.93
CA ILE A 467 -27.49 20.61 -8.95
C ILE A 467 -26.52 20.44 -10.13
N LYS A 468 -25.69 21.44 -10.44
CA LYS A 468 -24.69 21.39 -11.53
C LYS A 468 -23.50 20.55 -11.10
N GLN A 469 -23.05 20.70 -9.87
CA GLN A 469 -21.99 19.88 -9.28
C GLN A 469 -22.43 18.42 -9.16
N LEU A 470 -23.67 18.16 -8.72
CA LEU A 470 -24.22 16.80 -8.70
C LEU A 470 -24.30 16.19 -10.10
N PHE A 471 -24.64 16.99 -11.11
CA PHE A 471 -24.62 16.58 -12.51
C PHE A 471 -23.21 16.18 -12.97
N ALA A 472 -22.17 16.91 -12.52
CA ALA A 472 -20.78 16.56 -12.81
C ALA A 472 -20.42 15.15 -12.28
N VAL A 473 -20.76 14.88 -11.00
CA VAL A 473 -20.55 13.58 -10.34
C VAL A 473 -21.30 12.46 -11.09
N ASP A 474 -22.57 12.68 -11.38
CA ASP A 474 -23.42 11.71 -12.09
C ASP A 474 -22.85 11.38 -13.47
N GLN A 475 -22.54 12.39 -14.28
CA GLN A 475 -22.04 12.18 -15.63
C GLN A 475 -20.63 11.57 -15.66
N PHE A 476 -19.81 11.81 -14.63
CA PHE A 476 -18.53 11.11 -14.51
C PHE A 476 -18.72 9.61 -14.26
N LEU A 477 -19.65 9.22 -13.39
CA LEU A 477 -20.03 7.82 -13.22
C LEU A 477 -20.60 7.22 -14.52
N MET A 478 -21.49 7.95 -15.22
CA MET A 478 -22.08 7.48 -16.48
C MET A 478 -21.05 7.27 -17.59
N ARG A 479 -19.89 7.94 -17.52
CA ARG A 479 -18.76 7.72 -18.44
C ARG A 479 -17.94 6.48 -18.13
N GLY A 480 -18.27 5.75 -17.05
CA GLY A 480 -17.50 4.60 -16.56
C GLY A 480 -16.47 4.94 -15.49
N GLY A 481 -16.47 6.17 -14.97
CA GLY A 481 -15.58 6.58 -13.88
C GLY A 481 -15.90 5.87 -12.57
N THR A 482 -14.94 5.87 -11.64
CA THR A 482 -15.14 5.39 -10.27
C THR A 482 -15.34 6.56 -9.32
N VAL A 483 -16.42 6.54 -8.54
CA VAL A 483 -16.74 7.56 -7.53
C VAL A 483 -16.57 6.94 -6.15
N VAL A 484 -15.62 7.48 -5.38
CA VAL A 484 -15.41 7.13 -3.97
C VAL A 484 -15.96 8.25 -3.10
N VAL A 485 -16.85 7.91 -2.18
CA VAL A 485 -17.55 8.86 -1.31
C VAL A 485 -17.32 8.50 0.14
N ALA A 486 -16.82 9.43 0.94
CA ALA A 486 -16.81 9.35 2.38
C ALA A 486 -17.75 10.44 2.91
N THR A 487 -18.96 10.07 3.30
CA THR A 487 -20.00 11.04 3.70
C THR A 487 -20.97 10.44 4.70
N SER A 488 -21.73 11.31 5.37
CA SER A 488 -22.79 10.96 6.31
C SER A 488 -23.93 11.98 6.17
N PRO A 489 -25.20 11.61 6.42
CA PRO A 489 -26.32 12.54 6.59
C PRO A 489 -26.13 13.52 7.77
N PHE A 490 -25.08 13.35 8.58
CA PHE A 490 -24.76 14.19 9.71
C PHE A 490 -23.39 14.87 9.56
N ASP A 491 -23.36 16.16 9.90
CA ASP A 491 -22.15 16.94 10.09
C ASP A 491 -21.90 17.15 11.59
N ILE A 492 -20.73 16.73 12.07
CA ILE A 492 -20.33 16.88 13.48
C ILE A 492 -19.32 18.00 13.61
N ASP A 493 -19.60 18.91 14.54
CA ASP A 493 -18.69 19.96 15.01
C ASP A 493 -18.20 19.63 16.42
N ILE A 494 -16.91 19.84 16.64
CA ILE A 494 -16.20 19.55 17.90
C ILE A 494 -15.40 20.74 18.43
N GLN A 495 -15.47 21.94 17.81
CA GLN A 495 -14.62 23.06 18.18
C GLN A 495 -14.93 23.62 19.57
N ASP A 496 -16.22 23.83 19.90
CA ASP A 496 -16.65 24.37 21.20
C ASP A 496 -17.39 23.34 22.05
N ARG A 497 -18.30 22.60 21.43
CA ARG A 497 -19.09 21.51 22.02
C ARG A 497 -19.35 20.44 20.97
N LEU A 498 -19.57 19.22 21.40
CA LEU A 498 -20.01 18.15 20.50
C LEU A 498 -21.42 18.47 20.02
N SER A 499 -21.56 18.80 18.75
CA SER A 499 -22.88 19.08 18.17
C SER A 499 -23.04 18.44 16.80
N VAL A 500 -24.27 17.98 16.55
CA VAL A 500 -24.65 17.36 15.29
C VAL A 500 -25.59 18.27 14.53
N ARG A 501 -25.37 18.40 13.22
CA ARG A 501 -26.28 19.04 12.28
C ARG A 501 -26.63 18.04 11.19
N LYS A 502 -27.88 18.07 10.71
CA LYS A 502 -28.21 17.32 9.48
C LYS A 502 -27.54 17.98 8.29
N ASN A 503 -26.93 17.16 7.44
CA ASN A 503 -26.35 17.56 6.17
C ASN A 503 -27.34 17.21 5.04
N GLU A 504 -28.11 18.19 4.58
CA GLU A 504 -29.03 18.06 3.45
C GLU A 504 -28.26 18.09 2.11
N SER A 505 -27.42 17.08 1.88
CA SER A 505 -26.64 16.95 0.66
C SER A 505 -27.44 16.20 -0.41
N ALA A 506 -27.57 16.79 -1.60
CA ALA A 506 -28.18 16.13 -2.75
C ALA A 506 -27.42 14.86 -3.19
N LEU A 507 -26.17 14.70 -2.72
CA LEU A 507 -25.37 13.49 -2.88
C LEU A 507 -26.00 12.28 -2.19
N VAL A 508 -26.62 12.45 -1.01
CA VAL A 508 -27.28 11.34 -0.29
C VAL A 508 -28.47 10.83 -1.09
N SER A 509 -29.28 11.73 -1.66
CA SER A 509 -30.38 11.37 -2.56
C SER A 509 -29.87 10.70 -3.85
N TRP A 510 -28.73 11.13 -4.38
CA TRP A 510 -28.10 10.50 -5.54
C TRP A 510 -27.60 9.09 -5.23
N LEU A 511 -26.99 8.85 -4.06
CA LEU A 511 -26.63 7.49 -3.61
C LEU A 511 -27.86 6.60 -3.49
N GLY A 512 -28.95 7.13 -2.90
CA GLY A 512 -30.22 6.42 -2.78
C GLY A 512 -30.81 6.00 -4.13
N HIS A 513 -30.71 6.86 -5.15
CA HIS A 513 -31.09 6.52 -6.53
C HIS A 513 -30.31 5.33 -7.09
N HIS A 514 -29.04 5.18 -6.69
CA HIS A 514 -28.20 4.04 -7.09
C HIS A 514 -28.40 2.81 -6.19
N GLY A 515 -29.35 2.84 -5.26
CA GLY A 515 -29.65 1.72 -4.36
C GLY A 515 -28.70 1.59 -3.18
N ILE A 516 -28.01 2.68 -2.80
CA ILE A 516 -27.17 2.78 -1.61
C ILE A 516 -27.76 3.86 -0.71
N VAL A 517 -28.39 3.47 0.39
CA VAL A 517 -29.08 4.40 1.28
C VAL A 517 -28.25 4.57 2.56
N LEU A 518 -27.89 5.81 2.87
CA LEU A 518 -27.33 6.17 4.17
C LEU A 518 -28.50 6.53 5.09
N GLU A 519 -28.72 5.74 6.13
CA GLU A 519 -29.80 5.95 7.07
C GLU A 519 -29.58 7.23 7.89
N GLU A 520 -30.63 7.97 8.20
CA GLU A 520 -30.56 9.15 9.08
C GLU A 520 -30.47 8.75 10.57
N GLN A 521 -29.53 7.86 10.88
CA GLN A 521 -29.20 7.40 12.22
C GLN A 521 -27.68 7.27 12.35
N LEU A 522 -27.16 7.37 13.57
CA LEU A 522 -25.76 7.12 13.89
C LEU A 522 -25.62 5.74 14.52
N VAL A 523 -24.53 5.04 14.21
CA VAL A 523 -24.18 3.76 14.84
C VAL A 523 -23.44 4.01 16.14
N LEU A 524 -23.86 3.31 17.19
CA LEU A 524 -23.17 3.17 18.46
C LEU A 524 -22.73 1.73 18.63
N ASP A 525 -21.49 1.51 19.06
CA ASP A 525 -20.91 0.18 19.21
C ASP A 525 -20.20 0.04 20.57
N PRO A 526 -20.46 -1.01 21.37
CA PRO A 526 -19.66 -1.28 22.57
C PRO A 526 -18.19 -1.53 22.26
N GLN A 527 -17.87 -2.04 21.06
CA GLN A 527 -16.52 -2.14 20.54
C GLN A 527 -16.11 -0.80 19.92
N ASN A 528 -15.59 0.10 20.74
CA ASN A 528 -15.22 1.46 20.34
C ASN A 528 -13.81 1.86 20.78
N ALA A 529 -13.30 2.89 20.13
CA ALA A 529 -12.10 3.60 20.56
C ALA A 529 -12.44 4.61 21.68
N SER A 530 -11.50 4.83 22.59
CA SER A 530 -11.66 5.84 23.64
C SER A 530 -11.50 7.26 23.08
N PHE A 531 -12.32 8.19 23.56
CA PHE A 531 -12.32 9.60 23.16
C PHE A 531 -11.98 10.50 24.36
N PRO A 532 -11.01 11.43 24.24
CA PRO A 532 -10.71 12.39 25.30
C PRO A 532 -11.78 13.47 25.38
N ILE A 533 -12.53 13.50 26.48
CA ILE A 533 -13.53 14.54 26.74
C ILE A 533 -13.06 15.45 27.87
N PRO A 534 -13.07 16.78 27.69
CA PRO A 534 -12.84 17.71 28.77
C PRO A 534 -14.04 17.70 29.73
N ILE A 535 -13.83 17.26 30.96
CA ILE A 535 -14.83 17.28 32.02
C ILE A 535 -14.53 18.41 33.01
N GLU A 536 -15.58 19.11 33.42
CA GLU A 536 -15.49 20.16 34.44
C GLU A 536 -15.75 19.56 35.83
N ARG A 537 -14.70 19.50 36.66
CA ARG A 537 -14.77 19.06 38.05
C ARG A 537 -14.78 20.27 38.98
N ARG A 538 -15.87 20.46 39.72
CA ARG A 538 -15.97 21.51 40.75
C ARG A 538 -15.42 21.00 42.09
N VAL A 539 -14.40 21.66 42.63
CA VAL A 539 -13.83 21.37 43.95
C VAL A 539 -13.67 22.69 44.71
N ASP A 540 -14.24 22.77 45.91
CA ASP A 540 -14.15 23.94 46.80
C ASP A 540 -14.49 25.29 46.12
N GLY A 541 -15.47 25.29 45.22
CA GLY A 541 -15.90 26.48 44.47
C GLY A 541 -15.04 26.83 43.25
N TYR A 542 -13.98 26.08 42.98
CA TYR A 542 -13.15 26.19 41.77
C TYR A 542 -13.58 25.16 40.72
N VAL A 543 -13.56 25.56 39.44
CA VAL A 543 -13.80 24.67 38.31
C VAL A 543 -12.45 24.22 37.76
N PHE A 544 -12.16 22.93 37.85
CA PHE A 544 -11.01 22.30 37.21
C PHE A 544 -11.47 21.65 35.90
N ARG A 545 -10.79 21.92 34.80
CA ARG A 545 -10.97 21.20 33.54
C ARG A 545 -9.95 20.06 33.50
N GLU A 546 -10.44 18.83 33.50
CA GLU A 546 -9.63 17.62 33.38
C GLU A 546 -10.04 16.90 32.10
N THR A 547 -9.09 16.37 31.33
CA THR A 547 -9.41 15.57 30.15
C THR A 547 -9.44 14.11 30.54
N ARG A 548 -10.56 13.43 30.32
CA ARG A 548 -10.72 12.02 30.63
C ARG A 548 -10.95 11.22 29.35
N MET A 549 -10.19 10.14 29.19
CA MET A 549 -10.48 9.14 28.15
C MET A 549 -11.73 8.37 28.55
N VAL A 550 -12.77 8.44 27.74
CA VAL A 550 -14.02 7.70 27.95
C VAL A 550 -14.30 6.82 26.74
N SER A 551 -14.88 5.65 26.99
CA SER A 551 -15.39 4.79 25.93
C SER A 551 -16.52 5.54 25.23
N TYR A 552 -16.39 5.76 23.92
CA TYR A 552 -17.30 6.61 23.16
C TYR A 552 -17.91 5.80 22.00
N PRO A 553 -19.11 5.22 22.18
CA PRO A 553 -19.68 4.24 21.24
C PRO A 553 -19.84 4.70 19.80
N TYR A 554 -19.91 6.01 19.53
CA TYR A 554 -19.94 6.54 18.16
C TYR A 554 -18.61 6.36 17.40
N PHE A 555 -17.53 5.97 18.09
CA PHE A 555 -16.22 5.69 17.50
C PHE A 555 -16.02 4.19 17.35
N GLY A 556 -16.84 3.57 16.48
CA GLY A 556 -16.82 2.13 16.26
C GLY A 556 -15.42 1.65 15.85
N ASP A 557 -14.85 0.75 16.65
CA ASP A 557 -13.55 0.11 16.42
C ASP A 557 -13.78 -1.18 15.62
N ILE A 558 -13.58 -1.10 14.31
CA ILE A 558 -13.91 -2.19 13.38
C ILE A 558 -12.70 -3.12 13.27
N ARG A 559 -12.83 -4.34 13.77
CA ARG A 559 -11.78 -5.37 13.79
C ARG A 559 -12.01 -6.45 12.74
N SER A 560 -11.07 -7.39 12.62
CA SER A 560 -11.02 -8.38 11.53
C SER A 560 -12.33 -9.13 11.21
N VAL A 561 -13.22 -9.37 12.19
CA VAL A 561 -14.54 -10.01 11.94
C VAL A 561 -15.50 -9.07 11.20
N GLY A 562 -15.46 -7.77 11.49
CA GLY A 562 -16.23 -6.73 10.81
C GLY A 562 -15.60 -6.26 9.50
N ILE A 563 -14.36 -6.67 9.19
CA ILE A 563 -13.66 -6.29 7.96
C ILE A 563 -13.89 -7.38 6.91
N GLY A 564 -14.62 -7.04 5.86
CA GLY A 564 -14.89 -7.94 4.75
C GLY A 564 -13.58 -8.37 4.07
N GLN A 565 -13.39 -9.67 3.85
CA GLN A 565 -12.20 -10.23 3.19
C GLN A 565 -12.32 -10.23 1.66
N ASP A 566 -13.47 -9.82 1.11
CA ASP A 566 -13.77 -9.92 -0.30
C ASP A 566 -13.08 -8.80 -1.12
N GLY A 567 -12.33 -9.20 -2.15
CA GLY A 567 -11.90 -8.29 -3.21
C GLY A 567 -10.61 -7.51 -3.00
N GLY A 568 -9.90 -7.66 -1.86
CA GLY A 568 -8.58 -7.05 -1.62
C GLY A 568 -8.58 -5.58 -1.20
N LEU A 569 -9.76 -4.93 -1.16
CA LEU A 569 -9.96 -3.54 -0.71
C LEU A 569 -9.59 -3.29 0.76
N THR A 570 -9.64 -4.33 1.57
CA THR A 570 -9.34 -4.30 3.01
C THR A 570 -7.99 -4.96 3.33
N MET A 571 -7.20 -5.27 2.30
CA MET A 571 -5.91 -5.94 2.46
C MET A 571 -4.98 -5.09 3.32
N GLY A 572 -4.40 -5.70 4.34
CA GLY A 572 -3.53 -5.00 5.29
C GLY A 572 -4.28 -4.06 6.25
N ILE A 573 -5.60 -4.13 6.34
CA ILE A 573 -6.41 -3.47 7.38
C ILE A 573 -6.91 -4.54 8.34
N ASP A 574 -6.40 -4.51 9.57
CA ASP A 574 -6.74 -5.42 10.66
C ASP A 574 -7.68 -4.77 11.69
N GLN A 575 -7.59 -3.45 11.78
CA GLN A 575 -8.39 -2.60 12.65
C GLN A 575 -8.57 -1.22 11.99
N VAL A 576 -9.78 -0.68 12.03
CA VAL A 576 -10.07 0.70 11.66
C VAL A 576 -11.19 1.29 12.52
N THR A 577 -10.88 2.34 13.26
CA THR A 577 -11.87 3.20 13.91
C THR A 577 -12.57 4.09 12.89
N MET A 578 -13.90 4.03 12.85
CA MET A 578 -14.73 4.97 12.08
C MET A 578 -15.58 5.82 13.02
N THR A 579 -15.51 7.14 12.86
CA THR A 579 -16.15 8.12 13.76
C THR A 579 -17.51 8.57 13.23
N TRP A 580 -18.52 8.52 14.08
CA TRP A 580 -19.93 8.85 13.81
C TRP A 580 -20.46 8.32 12.46
N PRO A 581 -20.39 7.00 12.22
CA PRO A 581 -20.88 6.46 10.98
C PRO A 581 -22.40 6.32 10.97
N SER A 582 -22.98 6.50 9.79
CA SER A 582 -24.40 6.23 9.54
C SER A 582 -24.59 4.86 8.87
N PRO A 583 -25.56 4.03 9.28
CA PRO A 583 -25.78 2.72 8.66
C PRO A 583 -26.02 2.82 7.16
N ILE A 584 -25.48 1.87 6.39
CA ILE A 584 -25.74 1.73 4.97
C ILE A 584 -26.75 0.60 4.75
N SER A 585 -27.90 0.90 4.16
CA SER A 585 -28.82 -0.11 3.62
C SER A 585 -28.69 -0.18 2.10
N LEU A 586 -28.89 -1.38 1.53
CA LEU A 586 -28.80 -1.61 0.10
C LEU A 586 -30.14 -2.07 -0.45
N ASP A 587 -30.57 -1.46 -1.55
CA ASP A 587 -31.73 -1.95 -2.30
C ASP A 587 -31.34 -3.19 -3.11
N GLU A 588 -31.87 -4.35 -2.72
CA GLU A 588 -31.54 -5.64 -3.35
C GLU A 588 -32.01 -5.71 -4.81
N HIS A 589 -33.15 -5.09 -5.15
CA HIS A 589 -33.70 -5.12 -6.51
C HIS A 589 -32.85 -4.29 -7.48
N MET A 590 -32.40 -3.11 -7.03
CA MET A 590 -31.52 -2.23 -7.82
C MET A 590 -30.12 -2.81 -8.01
N ASN A 591 -29.64 -3.62 -7.05
CA ASN A 591 -28.29 -4.20 -7.07
C ASN A 591 -28.23 -5.67 -7.50
N GLN A 592 -29.34 -6.30 -7.91
CA GLN A 592 -29.41 -7.73 -8.26
C GLN A 592 -28.44 -8.17 -9.38
N TYR A 593 -28.08 -7.26 -10.29
CA TYR A 593 -27.15 -7.51 -11.41
C TYR A 593 -25.79 -6.83 -11.22
N ARG A 594 -25.52 -6.29 -10.03
CA ARG A 594 -24.27 -5.61 -9.69
C ARG A 594 -23.46 -6.48 -8.74
N LYS A 595 -22.14 -6.32 -8.81
CA LYS A 595 -21.25 -6.95 -7.85
C LYS A 595 -21.15 -6.05 -6.62
N VAL A 596 -21.60 -6.55 -5.48
CA VAL A 596 -21.58 -5.84 -4.20
C VAL A 596 -20.53 -6.47 -3.29
N ALA A 597 -19.57 -5.68 -2.84
CA ALA A 597 -18.60 -6.06 -1.82
C ALA A 597 -18.87 -5.25 -0.55
N ARG A 598 -19.16 -5.95 0.55
CA ARG A 598 -19.40 -5.33 1.86
C ARG A 598 -18.07 -5.24 2.61
N LEU A 599 -17.57 -4.02 2.80
CA LEU A 599 -16.18 -3.79 3.20
C LEU A 599 -16.02 -3.74 4.71
N LEU A 600 -16.92 -3.04 5.39
CA LEU A 600 -16.87 -2.86 6.85
C LEU A 600 -18.24 -3.08 7.46
N HIS A 601 -18.27 -3.72 8.62
CA HIS A 601 -19.43 -3.84 9.50
C HIS A 601 -19.04 -3.51 10.94
N SER A 602 -19.96 -2.94 11.69
CA SER A 602 -19.85 -2.82 13.14
C SER A 602 -19.90 -4.19 13.82
N SER A 603 -19.69 -4.24 15.13
CA SER A 603 -19.91 -5.45 15.92
C SER A 603 -21.38 -5.88 15.91
N ASP A 604 -21.60 -7.15 16.24
CA ASP A 604 -22.92 -7.76 16.44
C ASP A 604 -23.69 -7.19 17.64
N GLN A 605 -23.04 -6.41 18.50
CA GLN A 605 -23.65 -5.70 19.63
C GLN A 605 -23.92 -4.21 19.36
N ALA A 606 -23.62 -3.73 18.15
CA ALA A 606 -23.91 -2.34 17.79
C ALA A 606 -25.41 -2.07 17.71
N TRP A 607 -25.80 -0.81 17.89
CA TRP A 607 -27.17 -0.33 17.70
C TRP A 607 -27.16 1.02 17.01
N THR A 608 -28.34 1.50 16.63
CA THR A 608 -28.49 2.79 15.95
C THR A 608 -29.28 3.77 16.79
N SER A 609 -29.01 5.07 16.62
CA SER A 609 -29.73 6.15 17.29
C SER A 609 -30.01 7.29 16.32
N ALA A 610 -31.25 7.80 16.33
CA ALA A 610 -31.61 9.02 15.62
C ALA A 610 -31.41 10.29 16.48
N SER A 611 -30.92 10.14 17.72
CA SER A 611 -30.70 11.27 18.63
C SER A 611 -29.57 12.16 18.11
N MET A 612 -29.77 13.48 18.18
CA MET A 612 -28.72 14.47 17.93
C MET A 612 -27.90 14.78 19.19
N GLU A 613 -28.29 14.21 20.34
CA GLU A 613 -27.53 14.31 21.59
C GLU A 613 -26.41 13.26 21.58
N ILE A 614 -25.21 13.72 21.23
CA ILE A 614 -24.00 12.88 21.14
C ILE A 614 -23.01 13.11 22.29
N GLU A 615 -23.39 13.94 23.27
CA GLU A 615 -22.63 14.12 24.49
C GLU A 615 -23.00 13.03 25.50
N PRO A 616 -22.03 12.41 26.19
CA PRO A 616 -22.33 11.36 27.15
C PRO A 616 -22.95 11.94 28.43
N ASP A 617 -24.06 11.35 28.87
CA ASP A 617 -24.65 11.59 30.18
C ASP A 617 -24.38 10.39 31.11
N PHE A 618 -23.26 10.48 31.84
CA PHE A 618 -22.86 9.45 32.80
C PHE A 618 -23.74 9.41 34.06
N GLN A 619 -24.51 10.48 34.34
CA GLN A 619 -25.44 10.49 35.47
C GLN A 619 -26.68 9.66 35.16
N MET A 620 -27.19 9.77 33.94
CA MET A 620 -28.39 9.07 33.49
C MET A 620 -28.11 7.64 33.04
N TYR A 621 -27.00 7.41 32.32
CA TYR A 621 -26.73 6.14 31.63
C TYR A 621 -25.53 5.35 32.16
N GLY A 622 -24.98 5.73 33.33
CA GLY A 622 -23.85 5.03 33.95
C GLY A 622 -22.56 5.15 33.13
N GLU A 623 -21.71 4.12 33.14
CA GLU A 623 -20.38 4.17 32.51
C GLU A 623 -20.39 4.34 30.98
N LEU A 624 -21.44 3.89 30.31
CA LEU A 624 -21.57 3.99 28.85
C LEU A 624 -21.88 5.43 28.40
N GLY A 625 -22.56 6.21 29.24
CA GLY A 625 -22.97 7.58 28.94
C GLY A 625 -24.08 7.74 27.89
N PHE A 626 -24.59 6.63 27.32
CA PHE A 626 -25.61 6.64 26.27
C PHE A 626 -26.68 5.57 26.51
N PRO A 627 -27.92 5.79 26.02
CA PRO A 627 -28.93 4.75 26.01
C PRO A 627 -28.53 3.62 25.06
N ILE A 628 -28.70 2.37 25.52
CA ILE A 628 -28.54 1.17 24.69
C ILE A 628 -29.82 1.00 23.88
N GLY A 629 -29.67 0.80 22.56
CA GLY A 629 -30.81 0.59 21.67
C GLY A 629 -31.45 -0.80 21.84
N ASP A 630 -32.74 -0.90 21.49
CA ASP A 630 -33.53 -2.12 21.67
C ASP A 630 -33.21 -3.23 20.65
N GLN A 631 -32.50 -2.90 19.56
CA GLN A 631 -32.20 -3.80 18.45
C GLN A 631 -30.69 -3.86 18.18
N PRO A 632 -29.94 -4.71 18.92
CA PRO A 632 -28.54 -4.94 18.63
C PRO A 632 -28.38 -5.72 17.31
N GLY A 633 -27.40 -5.33 16.51
CA GLY A 633 -27.03 -6.02 15.29
C GLY A 633 -25.96 -5.28 14.50
N ALA A 634 -25.14 -6.05 13.79
CA ALA A 634 -24.09 -5.53 12.93
C ALA A 634 -24.67 -4.62 11.83
N GLN A 635 -24.12 -3.42 11.72
CA GLN A 635 -24.50 -2.40 10.73
C GLN A 635 -23.45 -2.36 9.63
N LEU A 636 -23.89 -2.21 8.38
CA LEU A 636 -22.97 -2.02 7.25
C LEU A 636 -22.43 -0.60 7.27
N LEU A 637 -21.11 -0.49 7.15
CA LEU A 637 -20.34 0.72 7.42
C LEU A 637 -19.52 1.19 6.21
N ALA A 638 -19.21 0.27 5.28
CA ALA A 638 -18.64 0.62 3.99
C ALA A 638 -18.99 -0.43 2.93
N VAL A 639 -19.20 0.01 1.70
CA VAL A 639 -19.62 -0.87 0.58
C VAL A 639 -18.97 -0.41 -0.73
N ALA A 640 -18.64 -1.37 -1.59
CA ALA A 640 -18.30 -1.14 -2.99
C ALA A 640 -19.33 -1.82 -3.90
N VAL A 641 -19.84 -1.08 -4.88
CA VAL A 641 -20.81 -1.56 -5.87
C VAL A 641 -20.22 -1.36 -7.26
N GLU A 642 -20.10 -2.43 -8.03
CA GLU A 642 -19.58 -2.45 -9.40
C GLU A 642 -20.65 -2.94 -10.37
N GLY A 643 -20.86 -2.23 -11.47
CA GLY A 643 -21.81 -2.63 -12.51
C GLY A 643 -22.36 -1.47 -13.33
N ARG A 644 -23.53 -1.71 -13.95
CA ARG A 644 -24.25 -0.68 -14.72
C ARG A 644 -25.16 0.13 -13.81
N PHE A 645 -25.05 1.45 -13.89
CA PHE A 645 -25.87 2.43 -13.18
C PHE A 645 -26.76 3.19 -14.16
N GLU A 646 -27.92 3.67 -13.70
CA GLU A 646 -28.76 4.60 -14.46
C GLU A 646 -28.53 6.02 -13.93
N SER A 647 -28.54 7.02 -14.82
CA SER A 647 -28.30 8.41 -14.44
C SER A 647 -29.43 8.95 -13.58
N TYR A 648 -29.08 9.69 -12.52
CA TYR A 648 -30.04 10.44 -11.71
C TYR A 648 -30.78 11.53 -12.54
N PHE A 649 -30.18 11.94 -13.65
CA PHE A 649 -30.69 12.94 -14.59
C PHE A 649 -31.35 12.32 -15.83
N LYS A 650 -31.53 11.00 -15.86
CA LYS A 650 -32.30 10.32 -16.90
C LYS A 650 -33.70 10.95 -17.00
N ASP A 651 -34.07 11.34 -18.21
CA ASP A 651 -35.35 11.99 -18.53
C ASP A 651 -35.57 13.37 -17.87
N LYS A 652 -34.53 13.98 -17.29
CA LYS A 652 -34.54 15.36 -16.78
C LYS A 652 -33.83 16.30 -17.76
N PRO A 653 -34.19 17.59 -17.81
CA PRO A 653 -33.42 18.57 -18.58
C PRO A 653 -32.01 18.70 -17.99
N SER A 654 -31.02 18.93 -18.87
CA SER A 654 -29.63 19.14 -18.44
C SER A 654 -29.53 20.40 -17.57
N PRO A 655 -28.98 20.33 -16.34
CA PRO A 655 -28.75 21.50 -15.49
C PRO A 655 -27.76 22.52 -16.05
N LEU A 656 -27.04 22.15 -17.12
CA LEU A 656 -26.12 23.04 -17.82
C LEU A 656 -26.83 24.02 -18.77
N LEU A 657 -28.07 23.73 -19.15
CA LEU A 657 -28.89 24.65 -19.91
C LEU A 657 -29.36 25.76 -18.97
N THR A 658 -28.90 26.99 -19.19
CA THR A 658 -29.50 28.16 -18.55
C THR A 658 -30.93 28.30 -19.03
N THR A 659 -31.92 28.25 -18.12
CA THR A 659 -33.17 28.97 -18.33
C THR A 659 -32.81 30.44 -18.43
N GLU A 660 -33.10 31.08 -19.55
CA GLU A 660 -32.82 32.50 -19.81
C GLU A 660 -33.55 33.49 -18.86
N GLU A 661 -34.24 33.03 -17.81
CA GLU A 661 -35.20 33.86 -17.06
C GLU A 661 -34.74 34.39 -15.68
N GLU A 662 -33.53 34.14 -15.18
CA GLU A 662 -33.14 34.60 -13.82
C GLU A 662 -32.08 35.72 -13.75
N THR A 663 -31.61 36.29 -14.86
CA THR A 663 -30.63 37.41 -14.83
C THR A 663 -31.11 38.75 -15.40
N ASP A 664 -32.42 38.94 -15.62
CA ASP A 664 -32.99 40.26 -15.97
C ASP A 664 -33.30 41.13 -14.73
N ALA A 665 -32.47 41.06 -13.70
CA ALA A 665 -32.47 42.04 -12.63
C ALA A 665 -31.04 42.42 -12.23
N VAL A 666 -30.63 43.59 -12.73
CA VAL A 666 -29.48 44.42 -12.34
C VAL A 666 -28.16 44.13 -13.06
N GLY A 667 -28.04 44.69 -14.27
CA GLY A 667 -26.76 44.99 -14.92
C GLY A 667 -26.93 45.17 -16.42
N GLU A 668 -26.57 46.35 -16.95
CA GLU A 668 -26.54 46.57 -18.40
C GLU A 668 -25.65 45.53 -19.10
N PRO A 669 -26.04 45.02 -20.29
CA PRO A 669 -25.23 44.04 -21.00
C PRO A 669 -23.94 44.69 -21.49
N MET A 670 -22.79 44.11 -21.14
CA MET A 670 -21.56 44.37 -21.88
C MET A 670 -21.66 43.69 -23.25
N GLU A 671 -21.73 44.50 -24.32
CA GLU A 671 -21.63 44.04 -25.70
C GLU A 671 -20.25 43.42 -25.96
N GLY A 672 -20.20 42.16 -26.41
CA GLY A 672 -19.02 41.62 -27.10
C GLY A 672 -18.60 40.17 -26.83
N GLU A 673 -19.11 39.48 -25.81
CA GLU A 673 -18.78 38.06 -25.60
C GLU A 673 -19.88 37.15 -26.14
N GLU A 674 -19.70 36.63 -27.37
CA GLU A 674 -20.46 35.47 -27.85
C GLU A 674 -20.16 34.27 -26.93
N LYS A 675 -21.04 34.00 -25.97
CA LYS A 675 -20.97 32.78 -25.14
C LYS A 675 -21.19 31.57 -26.04
N ALA A 676 -20.22 30.66 -26.08
CA ALA A 676 -20.32 29.42 -26.85
C ALA A 676 -21.61 28.65 -26.50
N PRO A 677 -22.31 28.06 -27.50
CA PRO A 677 -23.56 27.35 -27.25
C PRO A 677 -23.36 26.15 -26.33
N VAL A 678 -24.21 26.02 -25.31
CA VAL A 678 -24.18 24.91 -24.35
C VAL A 678 -24.94 23.73 -24.91
N ILE A 679 -24.23 22.72 -25.40
CA ILE A 679 -24.83 21.51 -25.97
C ILE A 679 -25.32 20.58 -24.84
N THR A 680 -26.58 20.15 -24.94
CA THR A 680 -27.16 19.18 -24.02
C THR A 680 -26.53 17.80 -24.18
N ARG A 681 -25.95 17.28 -23.09
CA ARG A 681 -25.35 15.95 -23.09
C ARG A 681 -25.62 15.25 -21.77
N VAL A 682 -26.69 14.46 -21.74
CA VAL A 682 -26.99 13.55 -20.64
C VAL A 682 -26.78 12.12 -21.14
N ILE A 683 -25.90 11.39 -20.46
CA ILE A 683 -25.70 9.96 -20.66
C ILE A 683 -26.62 9.25 -19.68
N ASP A 684 -27.42 8.30 -20.16
CA ASP A 684 -28.47 7.66 -19.36
C ASP A 684 -27.99 6.55 -18.45
N ARG A 685 -26.88 5.92 -18.82
CA ARG A 685 -26.38 4.72 -18.13
C ARG A 685 -24.88 4.60 -18.25
N SER A 686 -24.28 3.98 -17.25
CA SER A 686 -22.86 3.69 -17.24
C SER A 686 -22.52 2.37 -17.95
N PRO A 687 -21.27 2.23 -18.43
CA PRO A 687 -20.67 0.92 -18.69
C PRO A 687 -20.68 0.02 -17.45
N GLY A 688 -20.48 -1.29 -17.64
CA GLY A 688 -20.45 -2.26 -16.54
C GLY A 688 -19.22 -2.18 -15.63
N SER A 689 -18.20 -1.42 -16.03
CA SER A 689 -16.96 -1.19 -15.26
C SER A 689 -17.08 -0.03 -14.26
N ALA A 690 -18.18 0.71 -14.26
CA ALA A 690 -18.39 1.81 -13.33
C ALA A 690 -18.51 1.29 -11.88
N ARG A 691 -18.05 2.10 -10.93
CA ARG A 691 -17.96 1.72 -9.51
C ARG A 691 -18.37 2.88 -8.61
N ILE A 692 -19.11 2.56 -7.56
CA ILE A 692 -19.37 3.46 -6.42
C ILE A 692 -18.83 2.80 -5.16
N ILE A 693 -17.98 3.50 -4.42
CA ILE A 693 -17.50 3.07 -3.10
C ILE A 693 -17.97 4.09 -2.07
N VAL A 694 -18.61 3.63 -1.00
CA VAL A 694 -19.15 4.50 0.05
C VAL A 694 -18.58 4.10 1.40
N PHE A 695 -18.05 5.09 2.13
CA PHE A 695 -17.73 5.03 3.55
C PHE A 695 -18.75 5.87 4.32
N ALA A 696 -19.33 5.29 5.37
CA ALA A 696 -20.44 5.82 6.14
C ALA A 696 -20.16 7.10 6.98
N SER A 697 -18.95 7.64 6.88
CA SER A 697 -18.54 8.88 7.51
C SER A 697 -17.40 9.49 6.72
N GLY A 698 -17.35 10.82 6.64
CA GLY A 698 -16.15 11.52 6.18
C GLY A 698 -15.33 12.11 7.33
N SER A 699 -15.85 12.11 8.56
CA SER A 699 -15.19 12.69 9.73
C SER A 699 -13.97 11.87 10.16
N PHE A 700 -13.98 10.55 9.92
CA PHE A 700 -12.87 9.64 10.29
C PHE A 700 -11.57 9.91 9.52
N LEU A 701 -11.62 10.72 8.45
CA LEU A 701 -10.47 11.14 7.64
C LEU A 701 -9.99 12.57 7.96
N THR A 702 -10.65 13.27 8.87
CA THR A 702 -10.26 14.64 9.23
C THR A 702 -8.97 14.64 10.03
N ASP A 703 -8.12 15.63 9.79
CA ASP A 703 -6.83 15.76 10.49
C ASP A 703 -7.04 15.78 12.02
N THR A 704 -8.08 16.49 12.50
CA THR A 704 -8.41 16.55 13.93
C THR A 704 -8.70 15.16 14.53
N MET A 705 -9.43 14.31 13.81
CA MET A 705 -9.73 12.95 14.30
C MET A 705 -8.50 12.03 14.25
N LEU A 706 -7.69 12.15 13.19
CA LEU A 706 -6.46 11.37 13.06
C LEU A 706 -5.45 11.76 14.14
N ASP A 707 -5.30 13.04 14.43
CA ASP A 707 -4.42 13.56 15.49
C ASP A 707 -4.90 13.11 16.87
N LEU A 708 -6.22 13.15 17.11
CA LEU A 708 -6.79 12.70 18.36
C LEU A 708 -6.57 11.21 18.60
N ALA A 709 -6.87 10.39 17.58
CA ALA A 709 -6.63 8.95 17.62
C ALA A 709 -5.14 8.66 17.83
N SER A 710 -4.26 9.42 17.15
CA SER A 710 -2.82 9.27 17.29
C SER A 710 -2.34 9.61 18.71
N SER A 711 -2.87 10.67 19.32
CA SER A 711 -2.53 11.05 20.69
C SER A 711 -2.96 9.99 21.71
N GLY A 712 -4.12 9.37 21.51
CA GLY A 712 -4.63 8.32 22.40
C GLY A 712 -3.87 6.99 22.28
N MET A 713 -3.39 6.65 21.08
CA MET A 713 -2.60 5.43 20.84
C MET A 713 -1.10 5.60 21.06
N GLY A 714 -0.63 6.84 21.19
CA GLY A 714 0.80 7.13 21.29
C GLY A 714 1.59 6.76 20.03
N THR A 715 0.92 6.66 18.88
CA THR A 715 1.52 6.40 17.57
C THR A 715 0.69 7.03 16.47
N ARG A 716 1.28 7.24 15.28
CA ARG A 716 0.58 7.86 14.15
C ARG A 716 -0.47 6.91 13.59
N TYR A 717 -1.73 7.29 13.67
CA TYR A 717 -2.84 6.45 13.25
C TYR A 717 -3.27 6.71 11.81
N LEU A 718 -2.76 5.90 10.88
CA LEU A 718 -2.98 6.07 9.43
C LEU A 718 -3.96 5.05 8.81
N LYS A 719 -4.54 4.14 9.59
CA LYS A 719 -5.44 3.09 9.08
C LYS A 719 -6.63 3.64 8.26
N PRO A 720 -7.29 4.76 8.66
CA PRO A 720 -8.31 5.40 7.84
C PRO A 720 -7.84 5.81 6.45
N ILE A 721 -6.65 6.43 6.36
CA ILE A 721 -6.06 6.88 5.09
C ILE A 721 -5.70 5.66 4.24
N GLN A 722 -5.07 4.65 4.85
CA GLN A 722 -4.70 3.41 4.18
C GLN A 722 -5.91 2.68 3.57
N LEU A 723 -7.07 2.74 4.24
CA LEU A 723 -8.31 2.18 3.72
C LEU A 723 -8.78 2.90 2.44
N VAL A 724 -8.66 4.23 2.39
CA VAL A 724 -8.97 5.02 1.19
C VAL A 724 -7.95 4.74 0.09
N GLU A 725 -6.66 4.66 0.41
CA GLU A 725 -5.62 4.27 -0.54
C GLU A 725 -5.89 2.90 -1.17
N ASN A 726 -6.27 1.91 -0.35
CA ASN A 726 -6.67 0.60 -0.86
C ASN A 726 -7.86 0.70 -1.83
N ALA A 727 -8.85 1.55 -1.52
CA ALA A 727 -10.00 1.78 -2.38
C ALA A 727 -9.61 2.38 -3.73
N LEU A 728 -8.66 3.31 -3.73
CA LEU A 728 -8.11 3.93 -4.93
C LEU A 728 -7.27 2.93 -5.73
N ASP A 729 -6.34 2.23 -5.10
CA ASP A 729 -5.48 1.23 -5.74
C ASP A 729 -6.30 0.12 -6.40
N TRP A 730 -7.32 -0.39 -5.69
CA TRP A 730 -8.23 -1.40 -6.23
C TRP A 730 -9.02 -0.88 -7.43
N SER A 731 -9.52 0.36 -7.33
CA SER A 731 -10.31 0.99 -8.39
C SER A 731 -9.49 1.30 -9.64
N LEU A 732 -8.22 1.66 -9.46
CA LEU A 732 -7.25 1.93 -10.52
C LEU A 732 -6.52 0.66 -11.00
N GLU A 733 -6.92 -0.50 -10.47
CA GLU A 733 -6.40 -1.84 -10.78
C GLU A 733 -4.91 -2.04 -10.48
N ASP A 734 -4.37 -1.30 -9.52
CA ASP A 734 -3.03 -1.51 -9.00
C ASP A 734 -2.99 -2.62 -7.96
N ARG A 735 -3.20 -3.86 -8.42
CA ARG A 735 -3.14 -5.05 -7.56
C ARG A 735 -1.74 -5.34 -7.02
N GLY A 736 -0.70 -4.79 -7.66
CA GLY A 736 0.68 -4.97 -7.26
C GLY A 736 0.96 -4.31 -5.92
N LEU A 737 0.62 -3.03 -5.78
CA LEU A 737 0.81 -2.28 -4.53
C LEU A 737 -0.04 -2.84 -3.38
N LEU A 738 -1.29 -3.24 -3.64
CA LEU A 738 -2.15 -3.86 -2.63
C LEU A 738 -1.52 -5.12 -2.02
N ALA A 739 -0.93 -5.98 -2.85
CA ALA A 739 -0.30 -7.22 -2.39
C ALA A 739 0.90 -6.95 -1.47
N ILE A 740 1.70 -5.91 -1.74
CA ILE A 740 2.85 -5.53 -0.89
C ILE A 740 2.36 -5.02 0.45
N ARG A 741 1.34 -4.17 0.44
CA ARG A 741 0.75 -3.59 1.66
C ARG A 741 0.19 -4.66 2.60
N GLY A 742 -0.38 -5.74 2.05
CA GLY A 742 -0.82 -6.90 2.83
C GLY A 742 0.30 -7.70 3.48
N ARG A 743 1.52 -7.72 2.90
CA ARG A 743 2.63 -8.55 3.38
C ARG A 743 3.30 -8.04 4.65
N ALA A 744 3.41 -6.73 4.80
CA ALA A 744 4.11 -6.15 5.95
C ALA A 744 3.40 -6.38 7.29
N ASN A 745 2.10 -6.68 7.27
CA ASN A 745 1.33 -7.00 8.47
C ASN A 745 1.48 -8.47 8.92
N PHE A 746 2.25 -9.31 8.20
CA PHE A 746 2.59 -10.67 8.66
C PHE A 746 3.73 -10.68 9.68
N SER A 747 4.27 -9.51 10.10
CA SER A 747 5.07 -9.39 11.33
C SER A 747 4.20 -9.53 12.59
N ARG A 748 3.37 -10.57 12.63
CA ARG A 748 2.70 -10.99 13.85
C ARG A 748 3.74 -11.61 14.77
N THR A 749 3.65 -11.31 16.05
CA THR A 749 4.15 -12.22 17.07
C THR A 749 3.51 -13.59 16.81
N LEU A 750 4.33 -14.65 16.84
CA LEU A 750 3.85 -16.02 16.70
C LEU A 750 2.64 -16.21 17.61
N ASN A 751 1.56 -16.80 17.09
CA ASN A 751 0.47 -17.24 17.95
C ASN A 751 1.07 -18.08 19.08
N PRO A 752 0.78 -17.77 20.36
CA PRO A 752 1.36 -18.52 21.47
C PRO A 752 1.05 -20.00 21.26
N LEU A 753 2.11 -20.81 21.14
CA LEU A 753 1.98 -22.25 20.99
C LEU A 753 1.17 -22.76 22.16
N ASP A 754 0.13 -23.53 21.86
CA ASP A 754 -0.56 -24.26 22.89
C ASP A 754 0.41 -25.25 23.55
N ARG A 755 0.12 -25.58 24.81
CA ARG A 755 1.05 -26.33 25.64
C ARG A 755 1.34 -27.74 25.08
N GLU A 756 0.42 -28.33 24.32
CA GLU A 756 0.64 -29.63 23.67
C GLU A 756 1.66 -29.55 22.54
N SER A 757 1.53 -28.56 21.65
CA SER A 757 2.51 -28.34 20.56
C SER A 757 3.90 -28.05 21.10
N GLN A 758 4.01 -27.26 22.17
CA GLN A 758 5.30 -26.96 22.80
C GLN A 758 5.99 -28.24 23.32
N LEU A 759 5.24 -29.09 24.03
CA LEU A 759 5.76 -30.36 24.54
C LEU A 759 6.15 -31.32 23.42
N PHE A 760 5.39 -31.39 22.33
CA PHE A 760 5.71 -32.24 21.19
C PHE A 760 7.09 -31.90 20.60
N TRP A 761 7.33 -30.62 20.29
CA TRP A 761 8.61 -30.18 19.72
C TRP A 761 9.77 -30.37 20.69
N GLU A 762 9.55 -30.15 21.98
CA GLU A 762 10.56 -30.39 23.02
C GLU A 762 10.96 -31.87 23.11
N TYR A 763 9.99 -32.79 23.23
CA TYR A 763 10.27 -34.23 23.30
C TYR A 763 10.85 -34.78 22.00
N LEU A 764 10.44 -34.29 20.84
CA LEU A 764 11.01 -34.68 19.56
C LEU A 764 12.51 -34.32 19.50
N ASN A 765 12.87 -33.12 19.96
CA ASN A 765 14.25 -32.64 19.99
C ASN A 765 15.13 -33.46 20.95
N TYR A 766 14.56 -34.01 22.03
CA TYR A 766 15.27 -34.96 22.91
C TYR A 766 15.31 -36.39 22.36
N GLY A 767 14.25 -36.82 21.67
CA GLY A 767 14.14 -38.17 21.12
C GLY A 767 15.10 -38.45 19.97
N LEU A 768 15.29 -37.48 19.07
CA LEU A 768 16.16 -37.64 17.89
C LEU A 768 17.62 -37.97 18.25
N PRO A 769 18.31 -37.26 19.18
CA PRO A 769 19.65 -37.61 19.62
C PRO A 769 19.74 -39.00 20.28
N LEU A 770 18.75 -39.35 21.12
CA LEU A 770 18.70 -40.67 21.78
C LEU A 770 18.55 -41.79 20.76
N PHE A 771 17.68 -41.60 19.77
CA PHE A 771 17.53 -42.54 18.66
C PHE A 771 18.83 -42.67 17.85
N GLY A 772 19.51 -41.55 17.56
CA GLY A 772 20.81 -41.55 16.90
C GLY A 772 21.86 -42.36 17.68
N LEU A 773 21.95 -42.18 19.01
CA LEU A 773 22.85 -42.95 19.88
C LEU A 773 22.52 -44.45 19.87
N PHE A 774 21.23 -44.80 19.90
CA PHE A 774 20.78 -46.18 19.80
C PHE A 774 21.21 -46.81 18.47
N LEU A 775 21.07 -46.09 17.36
CA LEU A 775 21.47 -46.52 16.03
C LEU A 775 22.98 -46.77 15.95
N ILE A 776 23.79 -45.86 16.51
CA ILE A 776 25.24 -46.03 16.63
C ILE A 776 25.59 -47.26 17.47
N ALA A 777 24.90 -47.48 18.59
CA ALA A 777 25.12 -48.66 19.43
C ALA A 777 24.79 -49.97 18.69
N LEU A 778 23.73 -49.97 17.90
CA LEU A 778 23.31 -51.13 17.09
C LEU A 778 24.33 -51.42 15.98
N ILE A 779 24.78 -50.39 15.25
CA ILE A 779 25.84 -50.50 14.25
C ILE A 779 27.12 -51.05 14.89
N ARG A 780 27.55 -50.48 16.03
CA ARG A 780 28.76 -50.92 16.74
C ARG A 780 28.67 -52.37 17.21
N ARG A 781 27.48 -52.81 17.66
CA ARG A 781 27.24 -54.19 18.05
C ARG A 781 27.34 -55.13 16.85
N GLN A 782 26.81 -54.74 15.70
CA GLN A 782 26.93 -55.52 14.46
C GLN A 782 28.37 -55.58 13.94
N THR A 783 29.10 -54.47 13.94
CA THR A 783 30.49 -54.44 13.48
C THR A 783 31.40 -55.26 14.39
N ASN A 784 31.22 -55.18 15.72
CA ASN A 784 31.97 -56.01 16.66
C ASN A 784 31.69 -57.51 16.48
N LYS A 785 30.42 -57.90 16.26
CA LYS A 785 30.08 -59.31 15.97
C LYS A 785 30.73 -59.80 14.68
N ARG A 786 30.71 -58.99 13.61
CA ARG A 786 31.37 -59.32 12.33
C ARG A 786 32.88 -59.40 12.48
N ALA A 787 33.49 -58.47 13.24
CA ALA A 787 34.92 -58.47 13.52
C ALA A 787 35.31 -59.72 14.32
N ALA A 788 34.58 -60.05 15.40
CA ALA A 788 34.82 -61.25 16.20
C ALA A 788 34.69 -62.54 15.37
N SER A 789 33.70 -62.61 14.47
CA SER A 789 33.54 -63.75 13.56
C SER A 789 34.71 -63.86 12.58
N ARG A 790 35.22 -62.74 12.05
CA ARG A 790 36.44 -62.71 11.21
C ARG A 790 37.68 -63.14 12.01
N TYR A 791 37.85 -62.65 13.24
CA TYR A 791 38.98 -63.03 14.09
C TYR A 791 38.93 -64.51 14.48
N ALA A 792 37.76 -65.05 14.79
CA ALA A 792 37.59 -66.49 15.05
C ALA A 792 37.90 -67.36 13.81
N ALA A 793 37.53 -66.89 12.61
CA ALA A 793 37.89 -67.56 11.36
C ALA A 793 39.41 -67.50 11.08
N VAL A 794 40.08 -66.41 11.44
CA VAL A 794 41.55 -66.24 11.27
C VAL A 794 42.36 -67.02 12.32
N LEU A 795 41.86 -67.13 13.55
CA LEU A 795 42.54 -67.82 14.67
C LEU A 795 42.26 -69.34 14.69
N GLY A 796 41.45 -69.86 13.77
CA GLY A 796 41.16 -71.30 13.67
C GLY A 796 40.28 -71.87 14.78
N THR A 797 39.62 -71.02 15.57
CA THR A 797 38.76 -71.42 16.71
C THR A 797 37.27 -71.49 16.34
N ALA A 798 36.94 -71.63 15.06
CA ALA A 798 35.56 -71.86 14.64
C ALA A 798 35.11 -73.27 15.07
N GLU A 799 34.42 -73.37 16.21
CA GLU A 799 33.73 -74.59 16.63
C GLU A 799 32.73 -75.02 15.55
N TYR A 800 32.90 -76.26 15.10
CA TYR A 800 31.91 -77.02 14.35
C TYR A 800 30.79 -77.49 15.32
N GLY A 801 29.55 -77.05 15.07
CA GLY A 801 28.31 -77.65 15.61
C GLY A 801 27.51 -76.72 16.54
N ARG A 802 26.18 -76.61 16.45
CA ARG A 802 25.16 -77.57 15.97
C ARG A 802 23.96 -76.87 15.30
N VAL A 803 23.34 -77.67 14.42
CA VAL A 803 21.98 -77.71 13.84
C VAL A 803 20.92 -76.90 14.57
#